data_AF-A0AAP2DT32-F1
#
_entry.id   AF-A0AAP2DT32-F1
#
_cell.length_a   1.000
_cell.length_b   1.000
_cell.length_c   1.000
_cell.angle_alpha   90.00
_cell.angle_beta   90.00
_cell.angle_gamma   90.00
#
_symmetry.space_group_name_H-M   'P 1'
#
loop_
_entity.id
_entity.type
_entity.pdbx_description
1 polymer ?
#
loop_
_entity_poly.entity_id
_entity_poly.type
_entity_poly.pdbx_seq_one_letter_code
_entity_poly.pdbx_strand_id
1 'polypeptide(L)'
;MERVCRIFLFYLALLASSGKLYGNTLQAYFSSVKGGDFNVFEENGKVGLKNEQGEVLIPAQYEAIGWSNGQFSLVNNVTGYQSHGQWGLINIQNNRITKPEYTDLSPGEGSMIVARKKIQGTVRIQAGCINTSGKEVIPFQYDGLRITSFRAIVYQKNGHQFRHGLIDFENKLLIPIQYQNIYPLGSLRYGVENFDHKTAIFSEDGKQITSFMIDSLSTYKKDYAVVYQNQRQGLIDRQGQLKLEPTYREIRINDDGSISARQADAWLWLDGENKLLKQFNADSITVISADRLKVQTGGRSQLTDLNFNPVNPRFFSKVGSFKHGKAFFRNDGRTGIIDLQGNVIIKPLYSSLVMDPPFIRACLPKENNNRWVVLDSAGKALTVKNYDHIGPYNGRYFPVKHRGFWGLIDQNGKEVVACVHDSIVQQHQERVVVKFKGSYGIISTEEDWIVTPQPNRLQLISDDRYLELAPKTNFLKSPGGQIIYFTNNPFELRNGHLLEHLPSGIVWKIDMNGVIVDRSLQPENVEEVFPESEGLRAIRKDERYGFIDSRGRLRIANRYEDVRAFSGTLAAAKIRGRWGFINHEDRIAIQPVYDEVSAFRDGFALVKQKNLFGIVDTSSKLLLPVRYDSIITLPGKRFQVLQNGLWGLADAAGKMIINPKFDRITDLNNGYVIIQREGKFGLLNLHGVSTIPQIYDGLIYDTHHGHYIALKKAVWEVMKF
;
A
#
# COMPACT_ATOMS: atom_id res chain seq x y z
N MET A 1 -22.90 -0.27 -17.43
CA MET A 1 -22.74 -1.62 -16.81
C MET A 1 -22.29 -1.59 -15.34
N GLU A 2 -21.41 -0.70 -14.85
CA GLU A 2 -21.01 -0.71 -13.41
C GLU A 2 -22.05 -0.16 -12.39
N ARG A 3 -23.06 0.60 -12.83
CA ARG A 3 -24.15 1.05 -11.94
C ARG A 3 -25.22 -0.01 -11.68
N VAL A 4 -25.30 -1.07 -12.50
CA VAL A 4 -26.21 -2.20 -12.29
C VAL A 4 -25.58 -3.22 -11.33
N CYS A 5 -24.25 -3.41 -11.37
CA CYS A 5 -23.54 -4.28 -10.40
C CYS A 5 -23.47 -3.70 -8.97
N ARG A 6 -23.44 -2.37 -8.79
CA ARG A 6 -23.37 -1.77 -7.43
C ARG A 6 -24.68 -1.80 -6.66
N ILE A 7 -25.82 -1.90 -7.33
CA ILE A 7 -27.12 -2.12 -6.67
C ILE A 7 -27.29 -3.61 -6.31
N PHE A 8 -26.70 -4.52 -7.10
CA PHE A 8 -26.69 -5.96 -6.81
C PHE A 8 -25.75 -6.35 -5.65
N LEU A 9 -24.59 -5.70 -5.50
CA LEU A 9 -23.62 -6.02 -4.44
C LEU A 9 -23.97 -5.43 -3.06
N PHE A 10 -24.78 -4.37 -2.98
CA PHE A 10 -25.24 -3.83 -1.69
C PHE A 10 -26.39 -4.65 -1.09
N TYR A 11 -27.17 -5.34 -1.93
CA TYR A 11 -28.21 -6.30 -1.48
C TYR A 11 -27.62 -7.64 -1.02
N LEU A 12 -26.47 -8.05 -1.56
CA LEU A 12 -25.80 -9.31 -1.17
C LEU A 12 -25.02 -9.23 0.15
N ALA A 13 -24.63 -8.04 0.62
CA ALA A 13 -23.88 -7.87 1.87
C ALA A 13 -24.76 -7.73 3.13
N LEU A 14 -26.05 -7.44 2.98
CA LEU A 14 -27.01 -7.34 4.10
C LEU A 14 -27.74 -8.66 4.40
N LEU A 15 -27.54 -9.70 3.59
CA LEU A 15 -28.15 -11.03 3.74
C LEU A 15 -27.23 -12.08 4.40
N ALA A 16 -26.01 -11.70 4.81
CA ALA A 16 -25.05 -12.60 5.45
C ALA A 16 -25.00 -12.51 6.99
N SER A 17 -25.91 -11.76 7.63
CA SER A 17 -25.88 -11.54 9.08
C SER A 17 -27.24 -11.64 9.77
N SER A 18 -28.00 -12.71 9.53
CA SER A 18 -28.98 -13.21 10.52
C SER A 18 -29.55 -14.55 10.05
N GLY A 19 -29.25 -15.59 10.83
CA GLY A 19 -29.84 -16.90 10.62
C GLY A 19 -31.30 -16.95 11.07
N LYS A 20 -32.05 -17.84 10.40
CA LYS A 20 -33.34 -18.46 10.73
C LYS A 20 -34.64 -17.84 10.18
N LEU A 21 -35.33 -18.74 9.46
CA LEU A 21 -36.76 -19.07 9.44
C LEU A 21 -37.71 -18.36 8.44
N TYR A 22 -38.28 -19.20 7.57
CA TYR A 22 -39.48 -19.06 6.71
C TYR A 22 -39.46 -17.92 5.67
N GLY A 23 -39.86 -18.05 4.40
CA GLY A 23 -40.71 -19.01 3.71
C GLY A 23 -41.54 -18.22 2.68
N ASN A 24 -41.41 -18.56 1.39
CA ASN A 24 -42.25 -18.14 0.25
C ASN A 24 -42.49 -16.64 -0.01
N THR A 25 -41.93 -16.12 -1.11
CA THR A 25 -42.66 -15.55 -2.28
C THR A 25 -41.67 -14.87 -3.23
N LEU A 26 -41.25 -15.59 -4.28
CA LEU A 26 -40.82 -15.04 -5.57
C LEU A 26 -40.89 -16.20 -6.59
N GLN A 27 -42.12 -16.56 -6.95
CA GLN A 27 -42.43 -17.52 -8.00
C GLN A 27 -43.39 -16.84 -8.99
N ALA A 28 -42.85 -16.37 -10.11
CA ALA A 28 -43.56 -16.24 -11.40
C ALA A 28 -42.57 -15.75 -12.46
N TYR A 29 -42.64 -16.35 -13.66
CA TYR A 29 -41.84 -16.10 -14.87
C TYR A 29 -40.55 -16.89 -15.09
N PHE A 30 -40.56 -18.18 -14.79
CA PHE A 30 -40.25 -19.21 -15.79
C PHE A 30 -41.13 -20.40 -15.45
N SER A 31 -41.93 -20.89 -16.40
CA SER A 31 -42.59 -22.19 -16.27
C SER A 31 -41.51 -23.28 -16.45
N SER A 32 -40.60 -23.39 -15.48
CA SER A 32 -39.83 -24.60 -15.25
C SER A 32 -40.73 -25.54 -14.44
N VAL A 33 -40.97 -26.72 -14.99
CA VAL A 33 -41.50 -27.84 -14.22
C VAL A 33 -40.64 -27.98 -12.97
N LYS A 34 -41.32 -27.98 -11.83
CA LYS A 34 -40.76 -28.11 -10.48
C LYS A 34 -39.64 -29.15 -10.46
N GLY A 35 -38.43 -28.74 -10.08
CA GLY A 35 -37.36 -29.65 -9.67
C GLY A 35 -37.65 -30.25 -8.29
N GLY A 36 -38.77 -31.00 -8.18
CA GLY A 36 -39.06 -31.87 -7.04
C GLY A 36 -38.74 -33.33 -7.38
N ASP A 37 -39.05 -33.75 -8.60
CA ASP A 37 -39.15 -35.17 -8.97
C ASP A 37 -37.80 -35.91 -9.14
N PHE A 38 -36.66 -35.20 -9.17
CA PHE A 38 -35.35 -35.78 -9.51
C PHE A 38 -34.21 -35.19 -8.68
N ASN A 39 -33.30 -36.06 -8.22
CA ASN A 39 -32.11 -35.72 -7.44
C ASN A 39 -30.82 -36.19 -8.13
N VAL A 40 -29.92 -35.25 -8.41
CA VAL A 40 -28.55 -35.54 -8.86
C VAL A 40 -27.73 -35.97 -7.64
N PHE A 41 -27.03 -37.11 -7.75
CA PHE A 41 -26.23 -37.67 -6.65
C PHE A 41 -24.81 -38.01 -7.11
N GLU A 42 -23.88 -38.09 -6.16
CA GLU A 42 -22.47 -38.43 -6.42
C GLU A 42 -22.08 -39.70 -5.66
N GLU A 43 -21.37 -40.60 -6.34
CA GLU A 43 -20.81 -41.82 -5.78
C GLU A 43 -19.43 -42.07 -6.41
N ASN A 44 -18.39 -42.24 -5.58
CA ASN A 44 -17.00 -42.46 -6.01
C ASN A 44 -16.46 -41.41 -7.02
N GLY A 45 -16.84 -40.13 -6.86
CA GLY A 45 -16.40 -39.06 -7.76
C GLY A 45 -17.11 -39.06 -9.12
N LYS A 46 -18.21 -39.82 -9.26
CA LYS A 46 -19.05 -39.86 -10.46
C LYS A 46 -20.49 -39.48 -10.12
N VAL A 47 -21.15 -38.85 -11.08
CA VAL A 47 -22.48 -38.26 -10.92
C VAL A 47 -23.54 -39.12 -11.62
N GLY A 48 -24.68 -39.30 -10.95
CA GLY A 48 -25.86 -40.03 -11.39
C GLY A 48 -27.16 -39.25 -11.11
N LEU A 49 -28.30 -39.83 -11.51
CA LEU A 49 -29.64 -39.25 -11.30
C LEU A 49 -30.58 -40.29 -10.67
N LYS A 50 -31.31 -39.89 -9.62
CA LYS A 50 -32.37 -40.67 -8.98
C LYS A 50 -33.71 -39.93 -9.06
N ASN A 51 -34.83 -40.66 -9.02
CA ASN A 51 -36.15 -40.06 -8.79
C ASN A 51 -36.40 -39.77 -7.30
N GLU A 52 -37.54 -39.19 -6.96
CA GLU A 52 -37.98 -38.96 -5.57
C GLU A 52 -38.04 -40.24 -4.72
N GLN A 53 -38.33 -41.39 -5.33
CA GLN A 53 -38.40 -42.70 -4.67
C GLN A 53 -37.01 -43.30 -4.40
N GLY A 54 -35.93 -42.63 -4.83
CA GLY A 54 -34.56 -43.10 -4.67
C GLY A 54 -34.12 -44.14 -5.69
N GLU A 55 -34.95 -44.47 -6.68
CA GLU A 55 -34.61 -45.36 -7.79
C GLU A 55 -33.59 -44.69 -8.70
N VAL A 56 -32.54 -45.44 -9.05
CA VAL A 56 -31.45 -44.94 -9.89
C VAL A 56 -31.89 -44.97 -11.35
N LEU A 57 -32.14 -43.78 -11.91
CA LEU A 57 -32.50 -43.60 -13.31
C LEU A 57 -31.26 -43.54 -14.20
N ILE A 58 -30.22 -42.83 -13.74
CA ILE A 58 -28.92 -42.75 -14.41
C ILE A 58 -27.86 -43.16 -13.38
N PRO A 59 -27.07 -44.22 -13.60
CA PRO A 59 -26.04 -44.64 -12.66
C PRO A 59 -24.93 -43.60 -12.54
N ALA A 60 -24.25 -43.58 -11.39
CA ALA A 60 -23.13 -42.70 -11.11
C ALA A 60 -21.89 -43.10 -11.92
N GLN A 61 -21.83 -42.67 -13.17
CA GLN A 61 -20.73 -42.98 -14.11
C GLN A 61 -20.21 -41.77 -14.90
N TYR A 62 -20.82 -40.60 -14.70
CA TYR A 62 -20.51 -39.38 -15.45
C TYR A 62 -19.70 -38.39 -14.61
N GLU A 63 -19.00 -37.46 -15.26
CA GLU A 63 -18.30 -36.37 -14.57
C GLU A 63 -19.29 -35.32 -14.04
N ALA A 64 -20.39 -35.11 -14.77
CA ALA A 64 -21.50 -34.24 -14.37
C ALA A 64 -22.80 -34.67 -15.06
N ILE A 65 -23.93 -34.34 -14.45
CA ILE A 65 -25.27 -34.41 -15.05
C ILE A 65 -25.95 -33.06 -14.85
N GLY A 66 -26.56 -32.52 -15.90
CA GLY A 66 -27.13 -31.18 -15.93
C GLY A 66 -26.62 -30.40 -17.14
N TRP A 67 -26.57 -29.08 -17.03
CA TRP A 67 -26.08 -28.18 -18.07
C TRP A 67 -24.67 -27.69 -17.78
N SER A 68 -23.98 -27.17 -18.79
CA SER A 68 -22.59 -26.71 -18.68
C SER A 68 -22.38 -25.56 -17.67
N ASN A 69 -23.45 -24.85 -17.29
CA ASN A 69 -23.43 -23.82 -16.25
C ASN A 69 -23.54 -24.37 -14.82
N GLY A 70 -23.61 -25.69 -14.64
CA GLY A 70 -23.73 -26.37 -13.36
C GLY A 70 -25.16 -26.47 -12.82
N GLN A 71 -26.16 -25.92 -13.52
CA GLN A 71 -27.57 -26.08 -13.14
C GLN A 71 -28.14 -27.39 -13.69
N PHE A 72 -29.00 -28.03 -12.91
CA PHE A 72 -29.78 -29.17 -13.35
C PHE A 72 -31.21 -28.74 -13.71
N SER A 73 -31.66 -29.11 -14.90
CA SER A 73 -33.08 -29.17 -15.26
C SER A 73 -33.28 -30.16 -16.40
N LEU A 74 -34.54 -30.47 -16.71
CA LEU A 74 -34.93 -31.33 -17.81
C LEU A 74 -35.63 -30.51 -18.90
N VAL A 75 -35.29 -30.80 -20.15
CA VAL A 75 -36.00 -30.32 -21.34
C VAL A 75 -36.57 -31.55 -22.05
N ASN A 76 -37.89 -31.72 -22.00
CA ASN A 76 -38.60 -32.93 -22.49
C ASN A 76 -37.93 -34.25 -22.06
N ASN A 77 -37.66 -34.41 -20.76
CA ASN A 77 -37.00 -35.59 -20.17
C ASN A 77 -35.54 -35.83 -20.61
N VAL A 78 -34.89 -34.80 -21.16
CA VAL A 78 -33.48 -34.83 -21.58
C VAL A 78 -32.67 -33.83 -20.76
N THR A 79 -31.44 -34.20 -20.43
CA THR A 79 -30.45 -33.31 -19.80
C THR A 79 -29.07 -33.56 -20.40
N GLY A 80 -28.08 -32.75 -20.00
CA GLY A 80 -26.70 -32.97 -20.39
C GLY A 80 -25.98 -33.96 -19.47
N TYR A 81 -25.00 -34.68 -20.02
CA TYR A 81 -24.02 -35.44 -19.26
C TYR A 81 -22.61 -35.06 -19.71
N GLN A 82 -21.65 -35.10 -18.79
CA GLN A 82 -20.24 -34.85 -19.09
C GLN A 82 -19.41 -36.13 -19.01
N SER A 83 -18.55 -36.33 -20.00
CA SER A 83 -17.58 -37.43 -20.05
C SER A 83 -16.33 -36.98 -20.80
N HIS A 84 -15.16 -37.23 -20.23
CA HIS A 84 -13.86 -36.82 -20.78
C HIS A 84 -13.80 -35.30 -21.06
N GLY A 85 -14.41 -34.49 -20.19
CA GLY A 85 -14.46 -33.04 -20.32
C GLY A 85 -15.42 -32.50 -21.39
N GLN A 86 -16.14 -33.36 -22.13
CA GLN A 86 -17.11 -32.97 -23.15
C GLN A 86 -18.54 -33.33 -22.74
N TRP A 87 -19.49 -32.53 -23.21
CA TRP A 87 -20.92 -32.66 -22.94
C TRP A 87 -21.61 -33.44 -24.06
N GLY A 88 -22.60 -34.26 -23.68
CA GLY A 88 -23.55 -34.93 -24.56
C GLY A 88 -24.95 -34.90 -23.95
N LEU A 89 -25.95 -35.41 -24.67
CA LEU A 89 -27.35 -35.49 -24.22
C LEU A 89 -27.72 -36.89 -23.77
N ILE A 90 -28.43 -36.97 -22.65
CA ILE A 90 -28.96 -38.22 -22.09
C ILE A 90 -30.41 -38.03 -21.67
N ASN A 91 -31.24 -39.06 -21.86
CA ASN A 91 -32.59 -39.06 -21.32
C ASN A 91 -32.62 -39.70 -19.92
N ILE A 92 -33.75 -39.54 -19.22
CA ILE A 92 -33.95 -40.14 -17.89
C ILE A 92 -34.01 -41.68 -17.90
N GLN A 93 -34.08 -42.34 -19.06
CA GLN A 93 -33.97 -43.80 -19.21
C GLN A 93 -32.51 -44.26 -19.43
N ASN A 94 -31.52 -43.39 -19.18
CA ASN A 94 -30.09 -43.66 -19.36
C ASN A 94 -29.68 -43.97 -20.82
N ASN A 95 -30.49 -43.56 -21.80
CA ASN A 95 -30.13 -43.65 -23.21
C ASN A 95 -29.34 -42.39 -23.62
N ARG A 96 -28.11 -42.59 -24.09
CA ARG A 96 -27.27 -41.52 -24.63
C ARG A 96 -27.80 -41.12 -26.00
N ILE A 97 -28.39 -39.92 -26.07
CA ILE A 97 -28.98 -39.37 -27.29
C ILE A 97 -27.89 -38.86 -28.22
N THR A 98 -26.86 -38.20 -27.66
CA THR A 98 -25.69 -37.75 -28.41
C THR A 98 -24.40 -38.22 -27.75
N LYS A 99 -23.33 -38.32 -28.56
CA LYS A 99 -21.98 -38.55 -28.05
C LYS A 99 -21.49 -37.30 -27.29
N PRO A 100 -20.57 -37.44 -26.32
CA PRO A 100 -20.01 -36.28 -25.64
C PRO A 100 -19.02 -35.59 -26.58
N GLU A 101 -19.50 -34.61 -27.35
CA GLU A 101 -18.70 -33.88 -28.36
C GLU A 101 -18.82 -32.34 -28.21
N TYR A 102 -19.67 -31.89 -27.28
CA TYR A 102 -19.94 -30.47 -27.07
C TYR A 102 -19.03 -29.90 -25.98
N THR A 103 -18.50 -28.71 -26.18
CA THR A 103 -17.73 -27.98 -25.16
C THR A 103 -18.64 -27.25 -24.18
N ASP A 104 -19.86 -26.92 -24.61
CA ASP A 104 -20.85 -26.16 -23.84
C ASP A 104 -22.25 -26.59 -24.28
N LEU A 105 -23.18 -26.72 -23.33
CA LEU A 105 -24.52 -27.24 -23.60
C LEU A 105 -25.52 -26.63 -22.61
N SER A 106 -26.52 -25.93 -23.13
CA SER A 106 -27.48 -25.16 -22.33
C SER A 106 -28.90 -25.25 -22.89
N PRO A 107 -29.93 -25.18 -22.03
CA PRO A 107 -31.32 -25.30 -22.46
C PRO A 107 -31.79 -24.02 -23.17
N GLY A 108 -32.50 -24.18 -24.28
CA GLY A 108 -33.24 -23.11 -24.97
C GLY A 108 -34.74 -23.15 -24.65
N GLU A 109 -35.53 -22.40 -25.41
CA GLU A 109 -37.00 -22.47 -25.33
C GLU A 109 -37.55 -23.74 -26.02
N GLY A 110 -38.59 -24.34 -25.45
CA GLY A 110 -39.24 -25.52 -26.03
C GLY A 110 -38.34 -26.75 -26.01
N SER A 111 -38.18 -27.43 -27.16
CA SER A 111 -37.32 -28.62 -27.30
C SER A 111 -35.88 -28.30 -27.74
N MET A 112 -35.50 -27.02 -27.75
CA MET A 112 -34.24 -26.54 -28.29
C MET A 112 -33.13 -26.56 -27.24
N ILE A 113 -31.93 -26.94 -27.66
CA ILE A 113 -30.73 -27.03 -26.83
C ILE A 113 -29.61 -26.31 -27.57
N VAL A 114 -29.06 -25.27 -26.95
CA VAL A 114 -27.93 -24.53 -27.49
C VAL A 114 -26.66 -25.27 -27.13
N ALA A 115 -25.88 -25.63 -28.15
CA ALA A 115 -24.65 -26.36 -27.97
C ALA A 115 -23.49 -25.65 -28.67
N ARG A 116 -22.28 -25.82 -28.15
CA ARG A 116 -21.05 -25.41 -28.81
C ARG A 116 -20.15 -26.61 -29.01
N LYS A 117 -19.50 -26.73 -30.16
CA LYS A 117 -18.48 -27.75 -30.39
C LYS A 117 -17.32 -27.22 -31.21
N LYS A 118 -16.18 -27.90 -31.09
CA LYS A 118 -15.01 -27.64 -31.93
C LYS A 118 -15.28 -28.22 -33.32
N ILE A 119 -15.08 -27.43 -34.36
CA ILE A 119 -15.33 -27.87 -35.74
C ILE A 119 -14.10 -28.59 -36.28
N GLN A 120 -14.32 -29.80 -36.79
CA GLN A 120 -13.27 -30.66 -37.33
C GLN A 120 -12.47 -29.93 -38.41
N GLY A 121 -11.14 -30.00 -38.33
CA GLY A 121 -10.24 -29.29 -39.24
C GLY A 121 -10.01 -27.81 -38.92
N THR A 122 -10.59 -27.29 -37.83
CA THR A 122 -10.39 -25.89 -37.41
C THR A 122 -10.05 -25.76 -35.92
N VAL A 123 -9.52 -24.60 -35.53
CA VAL A 123 -9.38 -24.20 -34.12
C VAL A 123 -10.64 -23.50 -33.58
N ARG A 124 -11.68 -23.33 -34.40
CA ARG A 124 -12.88 -22.58 -34.03
C ARG A 124 -13.84 -23.46 -33.23
N ILE A 125 -14.40 -22.87 -32.17
CA ILE A 125 -15.55 -23.41 -31.43
C ILE A 125 -16.77 -22.65 -31.94
N GLN A 126 -17.72 -23.36 -32.54
CA GLN A 126 -18.93 -22.76 -33.09
C GLN A 126 -20.15 -23.24 -32.32
N ALA A 127 -21.14 -22.36 -32.23
CA ALA A 127 -22.42 -22.60 -31.62
C ALA A 127 -23.45 -23.01 -32.68
N GLY A 128 -24.27 -23.99 -32.32
CA GLY A 128 -25.44 -24.46 -33.07
C GLY A 128 -26.58 -24.81 -32.11
N CYS A 129 -27.70 -25.23 -32.67
CA CYS A 129 -28.86 -25.68 -31.89
C CYS A 129 -29.21 -27.10 -32.30
N ILE A 130 -29.38 -27.97 -31.31
CA ILE A 130 -29.92 -29.32 -31.47
C ILE A 130 -31.26 -29.40 -30.76
N ASN A 131 -32.11 -30.35 -31.14
CA ASN A 131 -33.32 -30.65 -30.39
C ASN A 131 -33.08 -31.76 -29.36
N THR A 132 -34.10 -32.08 -28.56
CA THR A 132 -34.05 -33.15 -27.57
C THR A 132 -33.90 -34.56 -28.16
N SER A 133 -34.07 -34.76 -29.48
CA SER A 133 -33.72 -36.02 -30.16
C SER A 133 -32.26 -36.04 -30.66
N GLY A 134 -31.46 -35.01 -30.35
CA GLY A 134 -30.08 -34.89 -30.79
C GLY A 134 -29.90 -34.48 -32.26
N LYS A 135 -31.01 -34.17 -32.96
CA LYS A 135 -30.96 -33.71 -34.34
C LYS A 135 -30.56 -32.24 -34.38
N GLU A 136 -29.64 -31.91 -35.28
CA GLU A 136 -29.27 -30.53 -35.59
C GLU A 136 -30.46 -29.77 -36.18
N VAL A 137 -30.76 -28.62 -35.57
CA VAL A 137 -31.82 -27.68 -36.00
C VAL A 137 -31.18 -26.43 -36.59
N ILE A 138 -30.18 -25.86 -35.89
CA ILE A 138 -29.37 -24.75 -36.39
C ILE A 138 -27.92 -25.23 -36.52
N PRO A 139 -27.28 -25.09 -37.69
CA PRO A 139 -25.93 -25.58 -37.90
C PRO A 139 -24.90 -24.87 -37.02
N PHE A 140 -23.84 -25.59 -36.67
CA PHE A 140 -22.73 -25.09 -35.85
C PHE A 140 -21.81 -24.16 -36.65
N GLN A 141 -22.29 -22.96 -36.96
CA GLN A 141 -21.59 -22.00 -37.83
C GLN A 141 -21.44 -20.59 -37.24
N TYR A 142 -21.98 -20.35 -36.04
CA TYR A 142 -21.98 -19.04 -35.37
C TYR A 142 -20.98 -19.01 -34.21
N ASP A 143 -20.47 -17.84 -33.82
CA ASP A 143 -19.61 -17.72 -32.62
C ASP A 143 -20.43 -17.77 -31.31
N GLY A 144 -21.74 -17.49 -31.42
CA GLY A 144 -22.72 -17.79 -30.41
C GLY A 144 -24.15 -17.58 -30.89
N LEU A 145 -25.08 -18.15 -30.15
CA LEU A 145 -26.51 -18.00 -30.41
C LEU A 145 -27.31 -18.01 -29.10
N ARG A 146 -28.50 -17.43 -29.15
CA ARG A 146 -29.49 -17.44 -28.08
C ARG A 146 -30.87 -17.67 -28.68
N ILE A 147 -31.60 -18.64 -28.16
CA ILE A 147 -32.99 -18.91 -28.54
C ILE A 147 -33.89 -17.99 -27.73
N THR A 148 -34.77 -17.24 -28.40
CA THR A 148 -35.77 -16.37 -27.77
C THR A 148 -37.03 -16.31 -28.61
N SER A 149 -38.21 -16.50 -28.01
CA SER A 149 -39.51 -16.21 -28.61
C SER A 149 -39.66 -16.72 -30.06
N PHE A 150 -39.47 -18.03 -30.26
CA PHE A 150 -39.56 -18.72 -31.55
C PHE A 150 -38.50 -18.37 -32.62
N ARG A 151 -37.42 -17.69 -32.26
CA ARG A 151 -36.29 -17.36 -33.15
C ARG A 151 -34.96 -17.60 -32.46
N ALA A 152 -33.88 -17.47 -33.22
CA ALA A 152 -32.53 -17.45 -32.68
C ALA A 152 -31.82 -16.13 -33.02
N ILE A 153 -31.30 -15.46 -31.99
CA ILE A 153 -30.37 -14.34 -32.15
C ILE A 153 -28.98 -14.96 -32.24
N VAL A 154 -28.30 -14.75 -33.37
CA VAL A 154 -26.97 -15.29 -33.64
C VAL A 154 -25.95 -14.17 -33.70
N TYR A 155 -24.70 -14.46 -33.39
CA TYR A 155 -23.62 -13.51 -33.59
C TYR A 155 -22.35 -14.13 -34.17
N GLN A 156 -21.61 -13.29 -34.87
CA GLN A 156 -20.28 -13.57 -35.40
C GLN A 156 -19.29 -12.50 -34.92
N LYS A 157 -18.07 -12.92 -34.65
CA LYS A 157 -16.97 -12.08 -34.20
C LYS A 157 -16.11 -11.68 -35.40
N ASN A 158 -16.03 -10.38 -35.65
CA ASN A 158 -15.14 -9.80 -36.66
C ASN A 158 -14.13 -8.89 -35.94
N GLY A 159 -12.89 -9.36 -35.77
CA GLY A 159 -11.88 -8.68 -34.95
C GLY A 159 -12.30 -8.55 -33.48
N HIS A 160 -12.42 -7.32 -33.00
CA HIS A 160 -12.89 -7.00 -31.64
C HIS A 160 -14.41 -6.74 -31.55
N GLN A 161 -15.13 -6.79 -32.67
CA GLN A 161 -16.56 -6.47 -32.72
C GLN A 161 -17.41 -7.73 -32.88
N PHE A 162 -18.54 -7.78 -32.18
CA PHE A 162 -19.58 -8.78 -32.38
C PHE A 162 -20.68 -8.18 -33.26
N ARG A 163 -21.09 -8.91 -34.29
CA ARG A 163 -22.21 -8.55 -35.16
C ARG A 163 -23.34 -9.54 -34.94
N HIS A 164 -24.54 -9.03 -34.71
CA HIS A 164 -25.74 -9.81 -34.39
C HIS A 164 -26.71 -9.82 -35.57
N GLY A 165 -27.40 -10.94 -35.73
CA GLY A 165 -28.51 -11.12 -36.66
C GLY A 165 -29.61 -11.99 -36.04
N LEU A 166 -30.75 -12.09 -36.72
CA LEU A 166 -31.90 -12.90 -36.30
C LEU A 166 -32.18 -13.94 -37.38
N ILE A 167 -32.32 -15.20 -36.97
CA ILE A 167 -32.66 -16.32 -37.86
C ILE A 167 -33.91 -17.06 -37.35
N ASP A 168 -34.58 -17.77 -38.24
CA ASP A 168 -35.53 -18.81 -37.83
C ASP A 168 -34.83 -20.16 -37.56
N PHE A 169 -35.61 -21.17 -37.20
CA PHE A 169 -35.11 -22.51 -36.91
C PHE A 169 -34.80 -23.35 -38.16
N GLU A 170 -35.09 -22.83 -39.37
CA GLU A 170 -34.62 -23.39 -40.64
C GLU A 170 -33.30 -22.73 -41.08
N ASN A 171 -32.69 -21.93 -40.19
CA ASN A 171 -31.46 -21.19 -40.43
C ASN A 171 -31.59 -20.11 -41.53
N LYS A 172 -32.81 -19.66 -41.82
CA LYS A 172 -33.06 -18.54 -42.72
C LYS A 172 -32.78 -17.23 -42.00
N LEU A 173 -31.99 -16.36 -42.63
CA LEU A 173 -31.67 -15.05 -42.11
C LEU A 173 -32.85 -14.08 -42.28
N LEU A 174 -33.41 -13.64 -41.16
CA LEU A 174 -34.52 -12.68 -41.09
C LEU A 174 -33.99 -11.26 -40.91
N ILE A 175 -33.01 -11.08 -40.02
CA ILE A 175 -32.30 -9.80 -39.82
C ILE A 175 -30.80 -10.03 -40.08
N PRO A 176 -30.17 -9.29 -41.00
CA PRO A 176 -28.76 -9.49 -41.36
C PRO A 176 -27.79 -9.41 -40.17
N ILE A 177 -26.70 -10.18 -40.21
CA ILE A 177 -25.67 -10.22 -39.16
C ILE A 177 -24.72 -9.01 -39.29
N GLN A 178 -25.26 -7.81 -39.07
CA GLN A 178 -24.55 -6.55 -39.26
C GLN A 178 -24.79 -5.54 -38.14
N TYR A 179 -25.59 -5.89 -37.14
CA TYR A 179 -26.00 -4.98 -36.08
C TYR A 179 -25.16 -5.15 -34.82
N GLN A 180 -25.06 -4.10 -34.03
CA GLN A 180 -24.29 -4.12 -32.78
C GLN A 180 -24.94 -5.06 -31.77
N ASN A 181 -26.27 -5.06 -31.68
CA ASN A 181 -27.02 -5.89 -30.75
C ASN A 181 -28.45 -6.12 -31.25
N ILE A 182 -29.03 -7.26 -30.87
CA ILE A 182 -30.45 -7.57 -31.10
C ILE A 182 -31.02 -8.17 -29.81
N TYR A 183 -32.18 -7.69 -29.39
CA TYR A 183 -32.84 -8.18 -28.18
C TYR A 183 -34.36 -8.25 -28.34
N PRO A 184 -35.03 -9.24 -27.71
CA PRO A 184 -36.47 -9.36 -27.77
C PRO A 184 -37.14 -8.24 -26.95
N LEU A 185 -38.28 -7.76 -27.43
CA LEU A 185 -39.11 -6.74 -26.76
C LEU A 185 -40.37 -7.37 -26.14
N GLY A 186 -40.31 -8.66 -25.82
CA GLY A 186 -41.46 -9.52 -25.58
C GLY A 186 -41.79 -10.33 -26.84
N SER A 187 -43.04 -10.79 -26.97
CA SER A 187 -43.45 -11.58 -28.13
C SER A 187 -43.52 -10.74 -29.41
N LEU A 188 -43.03 -11.31 -30.51
CA LEU A 188 -43.20 -10.84 -31.91
C LEU A 188 -42.46 -9.53 -32.30
N ARG A 189 -41.62 -8.97 -31.43
CA ARG A 189 -40.87 -7.71 -31.70
C ARG A 189 -39.44 -7.80 -31.21
N TYR A 190 -38.54 -7.19 -31.97
CA TYR A 190 -37.10 -7.14 -31.68
C TYR A 190 -36.60 -5.70 -31.71
N GLY A 191 -35.82 -5.32 -30.71
CA GLY A 191 -35.01 -4.11 -30.72
C GLY A 191 -33.68 -4.43 -31.39
N VAL A 192 -33.34 -3.67 -32.43
CA VAL A 192 -32.10 -3.82 -33.18
C VAL A 192 -31.28 -2.55 -33.01
N GLU A 193 -30.07 -2.67 -32.48
CA GLU A 193 -29.15 -1.57 -32.21
C GLU A 193 -28.07 -1.52 -33.31
N ASN A 194 -27.86 -0.35 -33.91
CA ASN A 194 -26.76 -0.12 -34.86
C ASN A 194 -25.47 0.32 -34.13
N PHE A 195 -24.37 0.46 -34.87
CA PHE A 195 -23.07 0.90 -34.31
C PHE A 195 -23.01 2.39 -33.90
N ASP A 196 -24.05 3.17 -34.19
CA ASP A 196 -24.22 4.55 -33.70
C ASP A 196 -25.02 4.60 -32.38
N HIS A 197 -25.26 3.43 -31.75
CA HIS A 197 -26.07 3.30 -30.53
C HIS A 197 -27.50 3.82 -30.67
N LYS A 198 -28.06 3.68 -31.87
CA LYS A 198 -29.47 3.93 -32.15
C LYS A 198 -30.19 2.60 -32.33
N THR A 199 -31.44 2.58 -31.92
CA THR A 199 -32.29 1.41 -31.94
C THR A 199 -33.47 1.62 -32.90
N ALA A 200 -33.78 0.57 -33.65
CA ALA A 200 -34.99 0.44 -34.46
C ALA A 200 -35.78 -0.79 -34.02
N ILE A 201 -37.09 -0.78 -34.27
CA ILE A 201 -37.98 -1.90 -33.98
C ILE A 201 -38.12 -2.74 -35.24
N PHE A 202 -37.99 -4.05 -35.09
CA PHE A 202 -38.19 -5.04 -36.14
C PHE A 202 -39.31 -6.00 -35.75
N SER A 203 -40.05 -6.46 -36.74
CA SER A 203 -41.01 -7.56 -36.59
C SER A 203 -40.31 -8.92 -36.55
N GLU A 204 -41.07 -9.96 -36.23
CA GLU A 204 -40.58 -11.35 -36.13
C GLU A 204 -40.14 -11.99 -37.44
N ASP A 205 -40.59 -11.46 -38.57
CA ASP A 205 -40.20 -11.83 -39.94
C ASP A 205 -39.03 -10.98 -40.45
N GLY A 206 -38.50 -10.07 -39.62
CA GLY A 206 -37.31 -9.28 -39.93
C GLY A 206 -37.58 -7.95 -40.66
N LYS A 207 -38.84 -7.52 -40.77
CA LYS A 207 -39.17 -6.22 -41.36
C LYS A 207 -38.89 -5.09 -40.36
N GLN A 208 -38.13 -4.09 -40.81
CA GLN A 208 -37.90 -2.88 -40.04
C GLN A 208 -39.20 -2.06 -39.96
N ILE A 209 -39.65 -1.77 -38.75
CA ILE A 209 -40.89 -1.02 -38.45
C ILE A 209 -40.58 0.47 -38.24
N THR A 210 -39.49 0.78 -37.53
CA THR A 210 -39.07 2.17 -37.25
C THR A 210 -37.67 2.46 -37.78
N SER A 211 -37.35 3.73 -38.02
CA SER A 211 -35.98 4.16 -38.32
C SER A 211 -35.09 4.14 -37.07
N PHE A 212 -33.77 4.08 -37.26
CA PHE A 212 -32.77 4.10 -36.19
C PHE A 212 -32.62 5.50 -35.56
N MET A 213 -33.65 5.94 -34.83
CA MET A 213 -33.67 7.27 -34.20
C MET A 213 -33.76 7.23 -32.66
N ILE A 214 -34.15 6.07 -32.12
CA ILE A 214 -34.42 5.88 -30.69
C ILE A 214 -33.10 5.52 -30.00
N ASP A 215 -32.81 6.04 -28.80
CA ASP A 215 -31.60 5.65 -28.07
C ASP A 215 -31.75 4.24 -27.49
N SER A 216 -32.89 3.97 -26.85
CA SER A 216 -33.26 2.65 -26.34
C SER A 216 -34.77 2.56 -26.11
N LEU A 217 -35.29 1.37 -25.83
CA LEU A 217 -36.69 1.17 -25.50
C LEU A 217 -36.88 0.07 -24.46
N SER A 218 -37.97 0.17 -23.69
CA SER A 218 -38.41 -0.88 -22.80
C SER A 218 -38.97 -2.09 -23.58
N THR A 219 -39.11 -3.23 -22.91
CA THR A 219 -40.00 -4.29 -23.40
C THR A 219 -41.43 -3.78 -23.49
N TYR A 220 -42.23 -4.37 -24.38
CA TYR A 220 -43.65 -4.06 -24.45
C TYR A 220 -44.37 -4.53 -23.18
N LYS A 221 -45.16 -3.64 -22.58
CA LYS A 221 -46.13 -3.97 -21.54
C LYS A 221 -47.52 -3.73 -22.13
N LYS A 222 -48.29 -4.81 -22.31
CA LYS A 222 -49.49 -4.85 -23.16
C LYS A 222 -49.14 -4.44 -24.60
N ASP A 223 -49.58 -3.26 -25.04
CA ASP A 223 -49.41 -2.77 -26.43
C ASP A 223 -48.43 -1.61 -26.56
N TYR A 224 -47.83 -1.15 -25.45
CA TYR A 224 -46.94 0.01 -25.46
C TYR A 224 -45.55 -0.31 -24.94
N ALA A 225 -44.57 0.40 -25.49
CA ALA A 225 -43.22 0.46 -24.98
C ALA A 225 -42.82 1.92 -24.73
N VAL A 226 -42.03 2.15 -23.68
CA VAL A 226 -41.42 3.45 -23.43
C VAL A 226 -40.21 3.58 -24.33
N VAL A 227 -40.17 4.63 -25.15
CA VAL A 227 -39.00 4.97 -25.96
C VAL A 227 -38.19 6.02 -25.25
N TYR A 228 -36.87 5.87 -25.31
CA TYR A 228 -35.92 6.82 -24.74
C TYR A 228 -35.20 7.50 -25.89
N GLN A 229 -35.33 8.82 -25.98
CA GLN A 229 -34.65 9.61 -27.00
C GLN A 229 -34.21 10.94 -26.39
N ASN A 230 -32.92 11.27 -26.51
CA ASN A 230 -32.33 12.47 -25.94
C ASN A 230 -32.63 12.64 -24.44
N GLN A 231 -32.66 11.53 -23.69
CA GLN A 231 -33.00 11.44 -22.26
C GLN A 231 -34.44 11.83 -21.89
N ARG A 232 -35.31 11.97 -22.88
CA ARG A 232 -36.74 12.11 -22.69
C ARG A 232 -37.43 10.79 -23.00
N GLN A 233 -38.60 10.60 -22.38
CA GLN A 233 -39.43 9.44 -22.58
C GLN A 233 -40.58 9.80 -23.50
N GLY A 234 -40.78 8.96 -24.50
CA GLY A 234 -41.97 8.92 -25.34
C GLY A 234 -42.66 7.56 -25.17
N LEU A 235 -43.78 7.39 -25.85
CA LEU A 235 -44.52 6.14 -25.87
C LEU A 235 -44.75 5.70 -27.31
N ILE A 236 -44.48 4.44 -27.60
CA ILE A 236 -44.67 3.84 -28.93
C ILE A 236 -45.56 2.62 -28.85
N ASP A 237 -46.39 2.40 -29.87
CA ASP A 237 -47.19 1.19 -30.01
C ASP A 237 -46.44 0.07 -30.75
N ARG A 238 -47.08 -1.11 -30.89
CA ARG A 238 -46.52 -2.28 -31.60
C ARG A 238 -46.38 -2.08 -33.11
N GLN A 239 -47.07 -1.10 -33.68
CA GLN A 239 -47.01 -0.73 -35.08
C GLN A 239 -45.89 0.28 -35.36
N GLY A 240 -45.18 0.73 -34.31
CA GLY A 240 -44.10 1.69 -34.42
C GLY A 240 -44.57 3.14 -34.50
N GLN A 241 -45.83 3.43 -34.17
CA GLN A 241 -46.34 4.79 -34.11
C GLN A 241 -46.09 5.37 -32.71
N LEU A 242 -45.50 6.56 -32.65
CA LEU A 242 -45.38 7.33 -31.43
C LEU A 242 -46.76 7.82 -30.99
N LYS A 243 -47.19 7.42 -29.79
CA LYS A 243 -48.40 7.94 -29.13
C LYS A 243 -48.09 9.15 -28.26
N LEU A 244 -46.90 9.21 -27.70
CA LEU A 244 -46.39 10.37 -26.98
C LEU A 244 -45.00 10.69 -27.50
N GLU A 245 -44.81 11.94 -27.92
CA GLU A 245 -43.50 12.43 -28.33
C GLU A 245 -42.51 12.36 -27.16
N PRO A 246 -41.21 12.07 -27.41
CA PRO A 246 -40.17 11.99 -26.39
C PRO A 246 -39.83 13.37 -25.80
N THR A 247 -40.76 13.92 -25.01
CA THR A 247 -40.63 15.22 -24.34
C THR A 247 -40.79 15.10 -22.82
N TYR A 248 -41.31 13.96 -22.34
CA TYR A 248 -41.60 13.73 -20.93
C TYR A 248 -40.35 13.33 -20.16
N ARG A 249 -40.32 13.66 -18.87
CA ARG A 249 -39.28 13.23 -17.94
C ARG A 249 -39.44 11.75 -17.59
N GLU A 250 -40.68 11.33 -17.35
CA GLU A 250 -41.01 9.97 -16.95
C GLU A 250 -42.38 9.57 -17.50
N ILE A 251 -42.47 8.36 -18.03
CA ILE A 251 -43.69 7.68 -18.47
C ILE A 251 -43.72 6.32 -17.79
N ARG A 252 -44.83 6.00 -17.13
CA ARG A 252 -45.10 4.70 -16.52
C ARG A 252 -46.31 4.05 -17.17
N ILE A 253 -46.17 2.77 -17.50
CA ILE A 253 -47.27 1.91 -17.94
C ILE A 253 -47.70 1.08 -16.73
N ASN A 254 -48.87 1.40 -16.18
CA ASN A 254 -49.42 0.75 -15.00
C ASN A 254 -49.93 -0.67 -15.33
N ASP A 255 -50.15 -1.52 -14.33
CA ASP A 255 -50.58 -2.92 -14.55
C ASP A 255 -51.97 -3.03 -15.20
N ASP A 256 -52.84 -2.07 -14.92
CA ASP A 256 -54.14 -1.90 -15.57
C ASP A 256 -54.05 -1.42 -17.03
N GLY A 257 -52.86 -1.01 -17.49
CA GLY A 257 -52.61 -0.50 -18.84
C GLY A 257 -52.79 1.00 -19.00
N SER A 258 -53.15 1.71 -17.93
CA SER A 258 -53.16 3.18 -17.92
C SER A 258 -51.74 3.74 -18.00
N ILE A 259 -51.61 4.95 -18.56
CA ILE A 259 -50.33 5.62 -18.78
C ILE A 259 -50.26 6.86 -17.88
N SER A 260 -49.21 6.95 -17.07
CA SER A 260 -48.90 8.14 -16.27
C SER A 260 -47.66 8.82 -16.84
N ALA A 261 -47.76 10.11 -17.20
CA ALA A 261 -46.65 10.88 -17.77
C ALA A 261 -46.36 12.13 -16.94
N ARG A 262 -45.08 12.42 -16.70
CA ARG A 262 -44.59 13.58 -15.95
C ARG A 262 -43.71 14.47 -16.84
N GLN A 263 -44.03 15.76 -16.92
CA GLN A 263 -43.17 16.76 -17.60
C GLN A 263 -41.93 17.11 -16.76
N ALA A 264 -40.93 17.77 -17.37
CA ALA A 264 -39.78 18.28 -16.62
C ALA A 264 -40.20 19.36 -15.60
N ASP A 265 -39.41 19.53 -14.54
CA ASP A 265 -39.64 20.63 -13.60
C ASP A 265 -39.38 21.98 -14.32
N ALA A 266 -40.25 22.96 -14.08
CA ALA A 266 -40.17 24.30 -14.68
C ALA A 266 -39.50 25.29 -13.71
N TRP A 267 -38.51 26.02 -14.22
CA TRP A 267 -37.80 27.08 -13.51
C TRP A 267 -38.31 28.43 -14.00
N LEU A 268 -38.87 29.22 -13.07
CA LEU A 268 -39.42 30.54 -13.33
C LEU A 268 -38.39 31.61 -12.96
N TRP A 269 -37.98 32.43 -13.92
CA TRP A 269 -37.10 33.56 -13.70
C TRP A 269 -37.93 34.81 -13.46
N LEU A 270 -37.94 35.30 -12.23
CA LEU A 270 -38.76 36.44 -11.79
C LEU A 270 -37.85 37.66 -11.55
N ASP A 271 -38.39 38.87 -11.70
CA ASP A 271 -37.74 40.08 -11.20
C ASP A 271 -38.07 40.36 -9.71
N GLY A 272 -37.54 41.45 -9.16
CA GLY A 272 -37.77 41.86 -7.77
C GLY A 272 -39.23 42.25 -7.45
N GLU A 273 -40.08 42.39 -8.47
CA GLU A 273 -41.52 42.67 -8.36
C GLU A 273 -42.37 41.41 -8.62
N ASN A 274 -41.75 40.23 -8.66
CA ASN A 274 -42.40 38.95 -8.91
C ASN A 274 -43.04 38.82 -10.31
N LYS A 275 -42.56 39.58 -11.30
CA LYS A 275 -42.97 39.44 -12.69
C LYS A 275 -42.15 38.38 -13.38
N LEU A 276 -42.82 37.45 -14.08
CA LEU A 276 -42.17 36.40 -14.87
C LEU A 276 -41.43 37.01 -16.06
N LEU A 277 -40.10 36.89 -16.03
CA LEU A 277 -39.22 37.29 -17.12
C LEU A 277 -39.05 36.16 -18.14
N LYS A 278 -38.79 34.93 -17.67
CA LYS A 278 -38.51 33.76 -18.51
C LYS A 278 -38.88 32.45 -17.80
N GLN A 279 -39.13 31.38 -18.55
CA GLN A 279 -39.39 30.04 -18.02
C GLN A 279 -38.58 28.97 -18.78
N PHE A 280 -37.98 28.02 -18.05
CA PHE A 280 -37.17 26.95 -18.63
C PHE A 280 -37.43 25.60 -17.98
N ASN A 281 -37.37 24.52 -18.76
CA ASN A 281 -37.59 23.16 -18.28
C ASN A 281 -36.25 22.44 -18.09
N ALA A 282 -35.87 22.17 -16.83
CA ALA A 282 -34.61 21.53 -16.46
C ALA A 282 -34.75 20.77 -15.13
N ASP A 283 -33.96 19.72 -14.93
CA ASP A 283 -33.90 19.02 -13.64
C ASP A 283 -33.24 19.90 -12.56
N SER A 284 -32.23 20.70 -12.93
CA SER A 284 -31.61 21.68 -12.03
C SER A 284 -30.84 22.76 -12.80
N ILE A 285 -30.78 23.98 -12.27
CA ILE A 285 -29.95 25.08 -12.79
C ILE A 285 -29.00 25.55 -11.68
N THR A 286 -27.73 25.78 -12.02
CA THR A 286 -26.73 26.36 -11.12
C THR A 286 -26.05 27.55 -11.80
N VAL A 287 -26.03 28.70 -11.14
CA VAL A 287 -25.25 29.86 -11.61
C VAL A 287 -23.76 29.58 -11.36
N ILE A 288 -22.92 29.71 -12.40
CA ILE A 288 -21.46 29.46 -12.30
C ILE A 288 -20.69 30.78 -12.23
N SER A 289 -21.09 31.77 -13.04
CA SER A 289 -20.49 33.11 -13.11
C SER A 289 -21.57 34.14 -13.48
N ALA A 290 -21.18 35.42 -13.56
CA ALA A 290 -22.07 36.51 -13.95
C ALA A 290 -22.82 36.29 -15.29
N ASP A 291 -22.27 35.46 -16.17
CA ASP A 291 -22.76 35.22 -17.53
C ASP A 291 -22.93 33.73 -17.87
N ARG A 292 -22.80 32.80 -16.90
CA ARG A 292 -22.84 31.35 -17.17
C ARG A 292 -23.74 30.59 -16.21
N LEU A 293 -24.49 29.65 -16.79
CA LEU A 293 -25.31 28.69 -16.08
C LEU A 293 -24.85 27.27 -16.39
N LYS A 294 -24.98 26.38 -15.40
CA LYS A 294 -24.96 24.94 -15.57
C LYS A 294 -26.40 24.45 -15.54
N VAL A 295 -26.86 23.90 -16.65
CA VAL A 295 -28.21 23.35 -16.76
C VAL A 295 -28.11 21.84 -16.80
N GLN A 296 -28.90 21.16 -15.98
CA GLN A 296 -29.00 19.70 -15.98
C GLN A 296 -30.37 19.26 -16.49
N THR A 297 -30.39 18.38 -17.50
CA THR A 297 -31.61 17.85 -18.11
C THR A 297 -31.41 16.38 -18.43
N GLY A 298 -32.30 15.51 -17.94
CA GLY A 298 -32.22 14.06 -18.12
C GLY A 298 -31.04 13.39 -17.38
N GLY A 299 -30.44 14.10 -16.42
CA GLY A 299 -29.23 13.67 -15.73
C GLY A 299 -27.90 14.04 -16.41
N ARG A 300 -27.91 14.68 -17.58
CA ARG A 300 -26.71 15.26 -18.22
C ARG A 300 -26.62 16.77 -17.99
N SER A 301 -25.41 17.31 -17.98
CA SER A 301 -25.12 18.73 -17.75
C SER A 301 -24.67 19.44 -19.03
N GLN A 302 -25.08 20.69 -19.22
CA GLN A 302 -24.61 21.57 -20.29
C GLN A 302 -24.30 22.96 -19.71
N LEU A 303 -23.34 23.66 -20.32
CA LEU A 303 -23.06 25.05 -20.01
C LEU A 303 -23.85 25.94 -20.96
N THR A 304 -24.53 26.94 -20.42
CA THR A 304 -25.30 27.91 -21.20
C THR A 304 -24.97 29.34 -20.80
N ASP A 305 -25.29 30.28 -21.69
CA ASP A 305 -25.44 31.69 -21.30
C ASP A 305 -26.71 31.90 -20.43
N LEU A 306 -26.98 33.15 -20.04
CA LEU A 306 -28.20 33.52 -19.28
C LEU A 306 -29.50 33.43 -20.11
N ASN A 307 -29.38 33.22 -21.42
CA ASN A 307 -30.49 32.97 -22.33
C ASN A 307 -30.68 31.47 -22.63
N PHE A 308 -29.94 30.60 -21.94
CA PHE A 308 -29.96 29.15 -22.12
C PHE A 308 -29.46 28.68 -23.49
N ASN A 309 -28.75 29.54 -24.21
CA ASN A 309 -28.06 29.12 -25.42
C ASN A 309 -26.84 28.28 -25.03
N PRO A 310 -26.67 27.10 -25.63
CA PRO A 310 -25.57 26.22 -25.30
C PRO A 310 -24.24 26.86 -25.72
N VAL A 311 -23.30 26.95 -24.78
CA VAL A 311 -21.93 27.43 -25.07
C VAL A 311 -21.15 26.38 -25.86
N ASN A 312 -21.54 25.11 -25.72
CA ASN A 312 -20.96 23.99 -26.46
C ASN A 312 -22.06 23.02 -26.96
N PRO A 313 -21.91 22.41 -28.15
CA PRO A 313 -22.95 21.56 -28.75
C PRO A 313 -23.13 20.20 -28.05
N ARG A 314 -22.28 19.84 -27.07
CA ARG A 314 -22.29 18.51 -26.43
C ARG A 314 -22.77 18.57 -24.99
N PHE A 315 -23.75 17.74 -24.67
CA PHE A 315 -24.11 17.42 -23.30
C PHE A 315 -23.00 16.60 -22.64
N PHE A 316 -22.59 16.97 -21.44
CA PHE A 316 -21.67 16.19 -20.61
C PHE A 316 -22.45 15.26 -19.70
N SER A 317 -21.94 14.05 -19.45
CA SER A 317 -22.59 13.13 -18.49
C SER A 317 -22.66 13.72 -17.07
N LYS A 318 -21.69 14.57 -16.71
CA LYS A 318 -21.69 15.36 -15.48
C LYS A 318 -20.67 16.50 -15.60
N VAL A 319 -20.99 17.68 -15.10
CA VAL A 319 -20.02 18.77 -14.85
C VAL A 319 -19.95 19.06 -13.35
N GLY A 320 -18.73 19.03 -12.81
CA GLY A 320 -18.44 19.35 -11.41
C GLY A 320 -18.60 20.83 -11.10
N SER A 321 -18.12 21.24 -9.93
CA SER A 321 -18.04 22.66 -9.58
C SER A 321 -16.80 23.28 -10.21
N PHE A 322 -16.91 24.54 -10.62
CA PHE A 322 -15.78 25.32 -11.10
C PHE A 322 -14.89 25.77 -9.93
N LYS A 323 -13.58 25.57 -10.07
CA LYS A 323 -12.55 26.07 -9.15
C LYS A 323 -11.44 26.72 -9.99
N HIS A 324 -11.12 27.97 -9.72
CA HIS A 324 -10.13 28.75 -10.49
C HIS A 324 -10.41 28.73 -12.01
N GLY A 325 -11.68 28.88 -12.41
CA GLY A 325 -12.09 28.89 -13.82
C GLY A 325 -12.07 27.54 -14.55
N LYS A 326 -11.76 26.43 -13.85
CA LYS A 326 -11.73 25.08 -14.42
C LYS A 326 -12.72 24.16 -13.71
N ALA A 327 -13.33 23.22 -14.44
CA ALA A 327 -14.19 22.20 -13.86
C ALA A 327 -13.86 20.81 -14.42
N PHE A 328 -13.95 19.80 -13.56
CA PHE A 328 -13.97 18.42 -14.02
C PHE A 328 -15.29 18.14 -14.73
N PHE A 329 -15.23 17.49 -15.87
CA PHE A 329 -16.40 16.95 -16.54
C PHE A 329 -16.21 15.47 -16.83
N ARG A 330 -17.32 14.76 -16.98
CA ARG A 330 -17.31 13.35 -17.40
C ARG A 330 -17.99 13.16 -18.74
N ASN A 331 -17.41 12.30 -19.57
CA ASN A 331 -18.04 11.76 -20.77
C ASN A 331 -17.82 10.24 -20.79
N ASP A 332 -18.90 9.46 -20.88
CA ASP A 332 -18.88 8.00 -20.96
C ASP A 332 -17.99 7.30 -19.90
N GLY A 333 -18.02 7.82 -18.67
CA GLY A 333 -17.23 7.29 -17.55
C GLY A 333 -15.78 7.77 -17.49
N ARG A 334 -15.30 8.53 -18.49
CA ARG A 334 -13.99 9.16 -18.51
C ARG A 334 -14.07 10.61 -18.08
N THR A 335 -13.02 11.12 -17.44
CA THR A 335 -12.95 12.42 -16.78
C THR A 335 -11.97 13.31 -17.54
N GLY A 336 -12.39 14.53 -17.83
CA GLY A 336 -11.59 15.60 -18.44
C GLY A 336 -11.72 16.90 -17.65
N ILE A 337 -11.10 17.97 -18.16
CA ILE A 337 -11.21 19.32 -17.60
C ILE A 337 -11.66 20.27 -18.69
N ILE A 338 -12.61 21.14 -18.35
CA ILE A 338 -13.10 22.23 -19.20
C ILE A 338 -12.87 23.59 -18.53
N ASP A 339 -12.79 24.65 -19.34
CA ASP A 339 -12.84 26.04 -18.90
C ASP A 339 -14.30 26.56 -18.80
N LEU A 340 -14.45 27.83 -18.41
CA LEU A 340 -15.74 28.52 -18.30
C LEU A 340 -16.44 28.75 -19.66
N GLN A 341 -15.68 28.64 -20.76
CA GLN A 341 -16.16 28.72 -22.13
C GLN A 341 -16.56 27.33 -22.67
N GLY A 342 -16.42 26.28 -21.87
CA GLY A 342 -16.73 24.91 -22.29
C GLY A 342 -15.68 24.29 -23.22
N ASN A 343 -14.53 24.93 -23.40
CA ASN A 343 -13.41 24.34 -24.14
C ASN A 343 -12.79 23.23 -23.31
N VAL A 344 -12.48 22.12 -23.97
CA VAL A 344 -11.83 20.98 -23.33
C VAL A 344 -10.34 21.27 -23.19
N ILE A 345 -9.89 21.63 -21.99
CA ILE A 345 -8.47 21.78 -21.64
C ILE A 345 -7.80 20.41 -21.58
N ILE A 346 -8.42 19.47 -20.86
CA ILE A 346 -7.93 18.09 -20.73
C ILE A 346 -8.97 17.14 -21.30
N LYS A 347 -8.59 16.39 -22.33
CA LYS A 347 -9.47 15.41 -22.99
C LYS A 347 -9.96 14.36 -21.98
N PRO A 348 -11.22 13.89 -22.09
CA PRO A 348 -11.79 12.91 -21.17
C PRO A 348 -11.27 11.50 -21.50
N LEU A 349 -9.99 11.26 -21.22
CA LEU A 349 -9.31 9.99 -21.45
C LEU A 349 -9.10 9.18 -20.15
N TYR A 350 -9.28 9.83 -19.00
CA TYR A 350 -8.82 9.32 -17.70
C TYR A 350 -9.98 8.78 -16.86
N SER A 351 -9.74 7.76 -16.04
CA SER A 351 -10.76 7.28 -15.09
C SER A 351 -11.00 8.29 -13.96
N SER A 352 -9.92 8.98 -13.55
CA SER A 352 -9.93 9.99 -12.50
C SER A 352 -8.88 11.07 -12.77
N LEU A 353 -9.16 12.30 -12.33
CA LEU A 353 -8.24 13.44 -12.35
C LEU A 353 -8.24 14.11 -10.99
N VAL A 354 -7.06 14.55 -10.54
CA VAL A 354 -6.87 15.34 -9.31
C VAL A 354 -6.05 16.58 -9.68
N MET A 355 -6.54 17.76 -9.30
CA MET A 355 -5.84 19.02 -9.52
C MET A 355 -4.92 19.32 -8.33
N ASP A 356 -3.62 19.42 -8.59
CA ASP A 356 -2.60 19.88 -7.63
C ASP A 356 -1.83 21.04 -8.28
N PRO A 357 -2.43 22.25 -8.38
CA PRO A 357 -1.90 23.33 -9.20
C PRO A 357 -0.41 23.61 -8.95
N PRO A 358 0.42 23.75 -10.01
CA PRO A 358 0.06 23.82 -11.43
C PRO A 358 -0.13 22.45 -12.13
N PHE A 359 0.02 21.35 -11.42
CA PHE A 359 0.02 19.99 -11.96
C PHE A 359 -1.36 19.32 -11.89
N ILE A 360 -1.51 18.26 -12.67
CA ILE A 360 -2.70 17.42 -12.65
C ILE A 360 -2.26 15.96 -12.55
N ARG A 361 -2.67 15.26 -11.49
CA ARG A 361 -2.50 13.82 -11.41
C ARG A 361 -3.64 13.13 -12.14
N ALA A 362 -3.30 12.26 -13.08
CA ALA A 362 -4.28 11.60 -13.93
C ALA A 362 -4.16 10.08 -13.83
N CYS A 363 -5.29 9.41 -13.62
CA CYS A 363 -5.38 7.97 -13.59
C CYS A 363 -5.91 7.46 -14.94
N LEU A 364 -5.13 6.62 -15.59
CA LEU A 364 -5.49 5.97 -16.85
C LEU A 364 -6.69 5.03 -16.65
N PRO A 365 -7.43 4.71 -17.73
CA PRO A 365 -8.60 3.83 -17.66
C PRO A 365 -8.25 2.40 -17.19
N LYS A 366 -9.26 1.64 -16.76
CA LYS A 366 -9.11 0.27 -16.23
C LYS A 366 -8.41 -0.69 -17.18
N GLU A 367 -8.60 -0.51 -18.48
CA GLU A 367 -7.89 -1.26 -19.54
C GLU A 367 -6.36 -1.14 -19.41
N ASN A 368 -5.87 -0.05 -18.81
CA ASN A 368 -4.44 0.22 -18.56
C ASN A 368 -4.06 0.04 -17.08
N ASN A 369 -4.70 -0.89 -16.36
CA ASN A 369 -4.41 -1.22 -14.96
C ASN A 369 -4.46 -0.01 -13.99
N ASN A 370 -5.29 1.01 -14.28
CA ASN A 370 -5.45 2.22 -13.44
C ASN A 370 -4.13 2.89 -13.03
N ARG A 371 -3.18 2.97 -13.97
CA ARG A 371 -1.89 3.59 -13.71
C ARG A 371 -1.98 5.12 -13.68
N TRP A 372 -1.15 5.75 -12.89
CA TRP A 372 -1.10 7.19 -12.67
C TRP A 372 0.05 7.86 -13.44
N VAL A 373 -0.22 9.07 -13.92
CA VAL A 373 0.74 9.98 -14.56
C VAL A 373 0.57 11.38 -13.98
N VAL A 374 1.62 12.20 -14.06
CA VAL A 374 1.52 13.65 -13.79
C VAL A 374 1.46 14.38 -15.12
N LEU A 375 0.52 15.30 -15.24
CA LEU A 375 0.36 16.19 -16.38
C LEU A 375 0.66 17.64 -15.96
N ASP A 376 1.13 18.44 -16.90
CA ASP A 376 1.16 19.90 -16.74
C ASP A 376 -0.24 20.52 -16.88
N SER A 377 -0.31 21.84 -16.75
CA SER A 377 -1.57 22.61 -16.82
C SER A 377 -2.24 22.59 -18.20
N ALA A 378 -1.50 22.20 -19.26
CA ALA A 378 -1.97 22.03 -20.63
C ALA A 378 -2.30 20.57 -20.98
N GLY A 379 -2.04 19.62 -20.07
CA GLY A 379 -2.33 18.20 -20.24
C GLY A 379 -1.22 17.37 -20.87
N LYS A 380 -0.01 17.92 -21.01
CA LYS A 380 1.18 17.16 -21.44
C LYS A 380 1.66 16.30 -20.28
N ALA A 381 1.93 15.02 -20.56
CA ALA A 381 2.52 14.13 -19.57
C ALA A 381 3.96 14.55 -19.22
N LEU A 382 4.24 14.70 -17.93
CA LEU A 382 5.56 15.00 -17.38
C LEU A 382 6.29 13.71 -16.99
N THR A 383 5.57 12.70 -16.50
CA THR A 383 6.17 11.42 -16.09
C THR A 383 6.66 10.61 -17.29
N VAL A 384 7.88 10.07 -17.18
CA VAL A 384 8.50 9.19 -18.21
C VAL A 384 7.83 7.81 -18.28
N LYS A 385 7.22 7.36 -17.18
CA LYS A 385 6.55 6.06 -17.06
C LYS A 385 5.26 6.16 -16.24
N ASN A 386 4.46 5.10 -16.27
CA ASN A 386 3.19 5.02 -15.56
C ASN A 386 3.37 4.35 -14.18
N TYR A 387 2.84 4.98 -13.12
CA TYR A 387 2.98 4.52 -11.73
C TYR A 387 1.74 3.78 -11.24
N ASP A 388 1.86 2.90 -10.24
CA ASP A 388 0.70 2.30 -9.56
C ASP A 388 -0.11 3.36 -8.81
N HIS A 389 0.58 4.35 -8.24
CA HIS A 389 0.00 5.43 -7.47
C HIS A 389 0.94 6.64 -7.47
N ILE A 390 0.37 7.84 -7.48
CA ILE A 390 1.09 9.10 -7.28
C ILE A 390 0.33 9.89 -6.21
N GLY A 391 0.98 10.15 -5.07
CA GLY A 391 0.42 10.95 -3.98
C GLY A 391 0.48 12.46 -4.26
N PRO A 392 -0.04 13.29 -3.36
CA PRO A 392 -0.10 14.74 -3.57
C PRO A 392 1.29 15.38 -3.65
N TYR A 393 1.39 16.47 -4.40
CA TYR A 393 2.61 17.28 -4.45
C TYR A 393 2.85 17.94 -3.10
N ASN A 394 4.05 17.77 -2.54
CA ASN A 394 4.40 18.32 -1.23
C ASN A 394 5.17 19.64 -1.29
N GLY A 395 5.18 20.30 -2.45
CA GLY A 395 5.94 21.52 -2.70
C GLY A 395 7.30 21.29 -3.37
N ARG A 396 7.83 20.06 -3.33
CA ARG A 396 9.12 19.71 -3.99
C ARG A 396 9.08 18.42 -4.81
N TYR A 397 8.43 17.37 -4.30
CA TYR A 397 8.37 16.06 -4.93
C TYR A 397 6.95 15.47 -4.91
N PHE A 398 6.70 14.47 -5.75
CA PHE A 398 5.55 13.59 -5.65
C PHE A 398 5.99 12.22 -5.11
N PRO A 399 5.34 11.68 -4.07
CA PRO A 399 5.54 10.30 -3.66
C PRO A 399 4.87 9.37 -4.67
N VAL A 400 5.64 8.42 -5.20
CA VAL A 400 5.20 7.50 -6.25
C VAL A 400 5.32 6.05 -5.80
N LYS A 401 4.50 5.19 -6.40
CA LYS A 401 4.56 3.75 -6.19
C LYS A 401 4.68 3.04 -7.54
N HIS A 402 5.63 2.12 -7.68
CA HIS A 402 5.80 1.30 -8.87
C HIS A 402 6.16 -0.14 -8.49
N ARG A 403 5.42 -1.11 -9.05
CA ARG A 403 5.57 -2.55 -8.76
C ARG A 403 5.51 -2.87 -7.27
N GLY A 404 4.66 -2.16 -6.53
CA GLY A 404 4.50 -2.39 -5.09
C GLY A 404 5.44 -1.59 -4.18
N PHE A 405 6.48 -0.96 -4.72
CA PHE A 405 7.49 -0.21 -3.96
C PHE A 405 7.34 1.29 -4.14
N TRP A 406 7.74 2.05 -3.13
CA TRP A 406 7.65 3.51 -3.08
C TRP A 406 8.96 4.19 -3.45
N GLY A 407 8.83 5.36 -4.07
CA GLY A 407 9.91 6.28 -4.44
C GLY A 407 9.40 7.72 -4.51
N LEU A 408 10.21 8.62 -5.07
CA LEU A 408 9.90 10.04 -5.27
C LEU A 408 10.23 10.47 -6.70
N ILE A 409 9.38 11.31 -7.29
CA ILE A 409 9.68 12.03 -8.55
C ILE A 409 9.67 13.54 -8.32
N ASP A 410 10.43 14.27 -9.12
CA ASP A 410 10.39 15.74 -9.15
C ASP A 410 9.20 16.30 -9.94
N GLN A 411 9.11 17.62 -9.96
CA GLN A 411 8.10 18.39 -10.71
C GLN A 411 8.13 18.17 -12.23
N ASN A 412 9.24 17.67 -12.78
CA ASN A 412 9.38 17.33 -14.19
C ASN A 412 9.09 15.86 -14.46
N GLY A 413 8.71 15.08 -13.44
CA GLY A 413 8.41 13.65 -13.57
C GLY A 413 9.65 12.74 -13.60
N LYS A 414 10.83 13.26 -13.28
CA LYS A 414 12.08 12.49 -13.16
C LYS A 414 12.13 11.81 -11.79
N GLU A 415 12.49 10.53 -11.76
CA GLU A 415 12.69 9.77 -10.52
C GLU A 415 13.94 10.30 -9.79
N VAL A 416 13.73 10.73 -8.54
CA VAL A 416 14.76 11.25 -7.62
C VAL A 416 15.09 10.19 -6.57
N VAL A 417 14.08 9.44 -6.12
CA VAL A 417 14.26 8.27 -5.27
C VAL A 417 13.57 7.10 -5.96
N ALA A 418 14.31 6.03 -6.20
CA ALA A 418 13.85 4.86 -6.90
C ALA A 418 12.72 4.17 -6.16
N CYS A 419 11.82 3.54 -6.92
CA CYS A 419 10.74 2.74 -6.35
C CYS A 419 11.26 1.38 -5.86
N VAL A 420 12.01 1.37 -4.76
CA VAL A 420 12.58 0.16 -4.12
C VAL A 420 12.27 0.06 -2.62
N HIS A 421 11.61 1.07 -2.05
CA HIS A 421 11.33 1.14 -0.62
C HIS A 421 9.93 0.61 -0.26
N ASP A 422 9.78 0.06 0.94
CA ASP A 422 8.49 -0.42 1.43
C ASP A 422 7.51 0.74 1.67
N SER A 423 8.03 1.90 2.09
CA SER A 423 7.28 3.15 2.22
C SER A 423 8.19 4.37 2.34
N ILE A 424 7.70 5.53 1.89
CA ILE A 424 8.25 6.85 2.28
C ILE A 424 7.53 7.31 3.55
N VAL A 425 8.28 7.56 4.63
CA VAL A 425 7.72 7.87 5.96
C VAL A 425 7.62 9.38 6.18
N GLN A 426 8.68 10.11 5.84
CA GLN A 426 8.78 11.56 5.99
C GLN A 426 9.78 12.09 4.98
N GLN A 427 9.60 13.34 4.57
CA GLN A 427 10.55 14.08 3.74
C GLN A 427 10.79 15.46 4.36
N HIS A 428 12.05 15.89 4.37
CA HIS A 428 12.44 17.26 4.72
C HIS A 428 13.62 17.66 3.84
N GLN A 429 13.44 18.72 3.04
CA GLN A 429 14.44 19.20 2.07
C GLN A 429 14.99 18.07 1.17
N GLU A 430 16.27 17.73 1.32
CA GLU A 430 17.00 16.74 0.51
C GLU A 430 17.15 15.38 1.23
N ARG A 431 16.40 15.18 2.31
CA ARG A 431 16.46 13.97 3.13
C ARG A 431 15.12 13.30 3.22
N VAL A 432 15.16 11.98 3.12
CA VAL A 432 13.96 11.15 3.08
C VAL A 432 14.08 10.04 4.10
N VAL A 433 13.11 9.97 5.00
CA VAL A 433 12.95 8.83 5.90
C VAL A 433 12.20 7.75 5.14
N VAL A 434 12.84 6.59 4.97
CA VAL A 434 12.31 5.46 4.21
C VAL A 434 12.19 4.24 5.10
N LYS A 435 11.24 3.36 4.75
CA LYS A 435 11.20 1.99 5.25
C LYS A 435 11.72 1.06 4.15
N PHE A 436 12.72 0.26 4.47
CA PHE A 436 13.37 -0.67 3.55
C PHE A 436 13.58 -2.02 4.23
N LYS A 437 13.04 -3.08 3.63
CA LYS A 437 13.08 -4.46 4.16
C LYS A 437 12.62 -4.53 5.63
N GLY A 438 11.54 -3.84 5.96
CA GLY A 438 10.96 -3.84 7.30
C GLY A 438 11.61 -2.86 8.29
N SER A 439 12.75 -2.25 7.95
CA SER A 439 13.54 -1.36 8.83
C SER A 439 13.49 0.09 8.35
N TYR A 440 13.77 1.06 9.21
CA TYR A 440 13.71 2.49 8.93
C TYR A 440 15.10 3.09 8.77
N GLY A 441 15.32 3.87 7.72
CA GLY A 441 16.57 4.59 7.52
C GLY A 441 16.32 5.98 6.93
N ILE A 442 17.40 6.74 6.77
CA ILE A 442 17.39 8.09 6.20
C ILE A 442 18.34 8.08 5.01
N ILE A 443 17.86 8.51 3.85
CA ILE A 443 18.65 8.62 2.62
C ILE A 443 18.68 10.08 2.14
N SER A 444 19.72 10.41 1.37
CA SER A 444 19.73 11.61 0.54
C SER A 444 18.86 11.43 -0.70
N THR A 445 18.57 12.52 -1.42
CA THR A 445 17.97 12.46 -2.76
C THR A 445 18.91 11.90 -3.85
N GLU A 446 20.17 11.64 -3.51
CA GLU A 446 21.13 10.89 -4.35
C GLU A 446 21.18 9.41 -3.98
N GLU A 447 20.27 8.97 -3.09
CA GLU A 447 20.13 7.59 -2.57
C GLU A 447 21.28 7.10 -1.66
N ASP A 448 22.13 8.01 -1.18
CA ASP A 448 23.12 7.67 -0.17
C ASP A 448 22.48 7.47 1.21
N TRP A 449 22.86 6.40 1.89
CA TRP A 449 22.45 6.16 3.27
C TRP A 449 23.11 7.16 4.21
N ILE A 450 22.31 8.08 4.74
CA ILE A 450 22.69 8.99 5.82
C ILE A 450 22.59 8.26 7.16
N VAL A 451 21.49 7.51 7.34
CA VAL A 451 21.28 6.64 8.49
C VAL A 451 20.85 5.28 7.96
N THR A 452 21.68 4.27 8.18
CA THR A 452 21.40 2.90 7.75
C THR A 452 20.11 2.35 8.37
N PRO A 453 19.37 1.46 7.69
CA PRO A 453 18.12 0.90 8.19
C PRO A 453 18.26 0.29 9.58
N GLN A 454 17.34 0.65 10.49
CA GLN A 454 17.26 0.16 11.85
C GLN A 454 15.81 -0.15 12.26
N PRO A 455 15.56 -0.97 13.30
CA PRO A 455 14.20 -1.43 13.61
C PRO A 455 13.25 -0.32 14.06
N ASN A 456 13.77 0.68 14.76
CA ASN A 456 12.96 1.74 15.35
C ASN A 456 12.59 2.81 14.32
N ARG A 457 11.37 3.34 14.42
CA ARG A 457 10.89 4.38 13.52
C ARG A 457 11.73 5.65 13.69
N LEU A 458 12.09 6.26 12.57
CA LEU A 458 12.83 7.52 12.55
C LEU A 458 11.91 8.68 12.21
N GLN A 459 12.21 9.84 12.77
CA GLN A 459 11.56 11.10 12.46
C GLN A 459 12.64 12.17 12.26
N LEU A 460 12.65 12.79 11.09
CA LEU A 460 13.61 13.82 10.76
C LEU A 460 13.16 15.15 11.37
N ILE A 461 14.07 15.83 12.07
CA ILE A 461 13.78 17.11 12.75
C ILE A 461 14.36 18.28 11.95
N SER A 462 15.59 18.10 11.47
CA SER A 462 16.33 19.04 10.63
C SER A 462 17.33 18.25 9.78
N ASP A 463 18.07 18.94 8.93
CA ASP A 463 19.14 18.30 8.14
C ASP A 463 20.38 17.95 8.98
N ASP A 464 20.33 18.10 10.29
CA ASP A 464 21.42 17.69 11.16
C ASP A 464 20.93 16.94 12.40
N ARG A 465 19.61 16.70 12.54
CA ARG A 465 19.05 16.00 13.69
C ARG A 465 17.88 15.10 13.30
N TYR A 466 17.85 13.92 13.90
CA TYR A 466 16.69 13.04 13.80
C TYR A 466 16.35 12.43 15.16
N LEU A 467 15.10 12.04 15.32
CA LEU A 467 14.62 11.26 16.44
C LEU A 467 14.54 9.79 16.05
N GLU A 468 15.06 8.92 16.90
CA GLU A 468 14.76 7.50 16.91
C GLU A 468 13.69 7.22 17.97
N LEU A 469 12.52 6.77 17.53
CA LEU A 469 11.37 6.50 18.36
C LEU A 469 11.37 5.02 18.77
N ALA A 470 12.08 4.70 19.87
CA ALA A 470 12.12 3.35 20.40
C ALA A 470 11.02 3.14 21.47
N PRO A 471 10.58 1.90 21.73
CA PRO A 471 9.41 1.62 22.58
C PRO A 471 9.43 2.20 24.00
N LYS A 472 10.61 2.40 24.60
CA LYS A 472 10.76 2.87 25.98
C LYS A 472 11.47 4.22 26.11
N THR A 473 12.17 4.65 25.07
CA THR A 473 13.06 5.82 25.15
C THR A 473 13.23 6.37 23.75
N ASN A 474 13.05 7.67 23.61
CA ASN A 474 13.28 8.39 22.38
C ASN A 474 14.69 8.98 22.40
N PHE A 475 15.37 8.96 21.26
CA PHE A 475 16.74 9.50 21.13
C PHE A 475 16.78 10.60 20.09
N LEU A 476 17.26 11.78 20.49
CA LEU A 476 17.75 12.78 19.56
C LEU A 476 19.17 12.41 19.16
N LYS A 477 19.40 12.26 17.86
CA LYS A 477 20.68 11.80 17.31
C LYS A 477 21.18 12.72 16.20
N SER A 478 22.51 12.76 16.06
CA SER A 478 23.17 13.32 14.87
C SER A 478 23.07 12.33 13.70
N PRO A 479 23.29 12.73 12.44
CA PRO A 479 23.26 11.84 11.28
C PRO A 479 24.25 10.67 11.40
N GLY A 480 25.39 10.88 12.07
CA GLY A 480 26.36 9.83 12.37
C GLY A 480 25.94 8.86 13.47
N GLY A 481 24.72 8.96 14.00
CA GLY A 481 24.16 8.06 15.00
C GLY A 481 24.53 8.38 16.46
N GLN A 482 25.26 9.46 16.71
CA GLN A 482 25.65 9.87 18.08
C GLN A 482 24.41 10.32 18.85
N ILE A 483 24.26 9.86 20.10
CA ILE A 483 23.17 10.29 20.98
C ILE A 483 23.50 11.70 21.49
N ILE A 484 22.56 12.61 21.27
CA ILE A 484 22.62 14.02 21.70
C ILE A 484 21.73 14.22 22.93
N TYR A 485 20.52 13.69 22.88
CA TYR A 485 19.55 13.75 23.97
C TYR A 485 18.75 12.45 24.02
N PHE A 486 18.24 12.09 25.19
CA PHE A 486 17.32 10.97 25.33
C PHE A 486 16.30 11.27 26.42
N THR A 487 15.09 10.74 26.23
CA THR A 487 14.02 10.85 27.22
C THR A 487 13.04 9.69 27.07
N ASN A 488 12.52 9.23 28.21
CA ASN A 488 11.36 8.33 28.30
C ASN A 488 10.05 9.09 28.58
N ASN A 489 10.12 10.40 28.76
CA ASN A 489 8.98 11.25 29.05
C ASN A 489 8.29 11.73 27.75
N PRO A 490 7.00 12.11 27.83
CA PRO A 490 6.34 12.82 26.74
C PRO A 490 7.10 14.11 26.39
N PHE A 491 7.19 14.41 25.09
CA PHE A 491 7.82 15.64 24.63
C PHE A 491 7.12 16.23 23.42
N GLU A 492 7.32 17.52 23.22
CA GLU A 492 6.88 18.28 22.04
C GLU A 492 8.07 18.98 21.38
N LEU A 493 8.00 19.19 20.06
CA LEU A 493 8.98 19.98 19.33
C LEU A 493 8.37 21.33 18.97
N ARG A 494 8.93 22.42 19.49
CA ARG A 494 8.42 23.78 19.25
C ARG A 494 9.55 24.79 19.15
N ASN A 495 9.51 25.62 18.10
CA ASN A 495 10.47 26.71 17.88
C ASN A 495 11.94 26.27 17.98
N GLY A 496 12.30 25.13 17.39
CA GLY A 496 13.68 24.61 17.44
C GLY A 496 14.12 24.08 18.82
N HIS A 497 13.18 23.77 19.72
CA HIS A 497 13.45 23.17 21.03
C HIS A 497 12.64 21.90 21.24
N LEU A 498 13.16 21.00 22.07
CA LEU A 498 12.46 19.86 22.64
C LEU A 498 11.91 20.27 24.02
N LEU A 499 10.60 20.21 24.17
CA LEU A 499 9.88 20.49 25.41
C LEU A 499 9.53 19.16 26.08
N GLU A 500 10.26 18.78 27.12
CA GLU A 500 10.06 17.52 27.84
C GLU A 500 9.14 17.73 29.04
N HIS A 501 8.11 16.90 29.18
CA HIS A 501 7.13 16.98 30.25
C HIS A 501 7.43 15.96 31.33
N LEU A 502 7.93 16.41 32.48
CA LEU A 502 8.27 15.54 33.59
C LEU A 502 7.03 15.13 34.40
N PRO A 503 7.08 13.97 35.10
CA PRO A 503 6.01 13.55 36.01
C PRO A 503 5.67 14.59 37.10
N SER A 504 6.64 15.42 37.49
CA SER A 504 6.45 16.49 38.47
C SER A 504 5.67 17.71 37.95
N GLY A 505 5.25 17.72 36.68
CA GLY A 505 4.58 18.86 36.03
C GLY A 505 5.52 19.94 35.51
N ILE A 506 6.83 19.78 35.71
CA ILE A 506 7.87 20.67 35.18
C ILE A 506 8.07 20.37 33.69
N VAL A 507 8.20 21.43 32.88
CA VAL A 507 8.54 21.32 31.46
C VAL A 507 9.98 21.78 31.24
N TRP A 508 10.85 20.87 30.81
CA TRP A 508 12.21 21.22 30.43
C TRP A 508 12.28 21.67 28.98
N LYS A 509 12.90 22.82 28.75
CA LYS A 509 13.20 23.34 27.42
C LYS A 509 14.64 22.99 27.05
N ILE A 510 14.79 22.12 26.06
CA ILE A 510 16.06 21.57 25.61
C ILE A 510 16.35 22.05 24.19
N ASP A 511 17.56 22.52 23.92
CA ASP A 511 17.99 22.91 22.57
C ASP A 511 18.33 21.68 21.70
N MET A 512 18.59 21.89 20.41
CA MET A 512 18.94 20.79 19.48
C MET A 512 20.34 20.18 19.73
N ASN A 513 21.09 20.69 20.71
CA ASN A 513 22.35 20.12 21.19
C ASN A 513 22.17 19.33 22.49
N GLY A 514 20.93 19.15 22.94
CA GLY A 514 20.60 18.37 24.14
C GLY A 514 20.82 19.13 25.44
N VAL A 515 20.97 20.45 25.40
CA VAL A 515 21.24 21.27 26.58
C VAL A 515 19.96 21.89 27.11
N ILE A 516 19.76 21.80 28.43
CA ILE A 516 18.66 22.48 29.13
C ILE A 516 18.93 23.98 29.18
N VAL A 517 17.97 24.75 28.65
CA VAL A 517 18.03 26.21 28.53
C VAL A 517 17.67 26.90 29.84
N ASP A 518 16.68 26.39 30.59
CA ASP A 518 16.28 26.94 31.90
C ASP A 518 16.90 26.14 33.06
N ARG A 519 17.96 26.70 33.65
CA ARG A 519 18.73 26.10 34.76
C ARG A 519 18.45 26.75 36.12
N SER A 520 17.32 27.44 36.26
CA SER A 520 16.98 28.15 37.50
C SER A 520 16.26 27.27 38.54
N LEU A 521 15.77 26.10 38.13
CA LEU A 521 14.93 25.21 38.93
C LEU A 521 15.71 24.55 40.08
N GLN A 522 15.08 24.49 41.26
CA GLN A 522 15.55 23.68 42.39
C GLN A 522 14.65 22.45 42.54
N PRO A 523 15.19 21.22 42.58
CA PRO A 523 14.37 20.03 42.70
C PRO A 523 13.85 19.87 44.13
N GLU A 524 12.52 19.82 44.29
CA GLU A 524 11.89 19.45 45.57
C GLU A 524 11.91 17.93 45.78
N ASN A 525 11.84 17.46 47.04
CA ASN A 525 11.74 16.03 47.42
C ASN A 525 12.86 15.14 46.87
N VAL A 526 14.12 15.54 47.07
CA VAL A 526 15.30 14.73 46.71
C VAL A 526 15.43 13.53 47.65
N GLU A 527 15.61 12.33 47.09
CA GLU A 527 15.75 11.07 47.85
C GLU A 527 17.15 10.93 48.47
N GLU A 528 18.20 11.21 47.69
CA GLU A 528 19.58 11.09 48.11
C GLU A 528 20.44 12.25 47.56
N VAL A 529 21.38 12.74 48.35
CA VAL A 529 22.36 13.78 47.96
C VAL A 529 23.77 13.24 48.20
N PHE A 530 24.60 13.26 47.17
CA PHE A 530 25.96 12.73 47.21
C PHE A 530 26.99 13.83 47.55
N PRO A 531 28.21 13.45 47.96
CA PRO A 531 29.29 14.40 48.18
C PRO A 531 29.56 15.31 46.96
N GLU A 532 29.97 16.54 47.26
CA GLU A 532 30.33 17.50 46.22
C GLU A 532 31.65 17.13 45.54
N SER A 533 31.69 17.30 44.23
CA SER A 533 32.91 17.28 43.44
C SER A 533 32.83 18.31 42.33
N GLU A 534 33.88 19.11 42.17
CA GLU A 534 33.96 20.18 41.16
C GLU A 534 32.77 21.17 41.18
N GLY A 535 32.23 21.47 42.36
CA GLY A 535 31.12 22.41 42.53
C GLY A 535 29.73 21.85 42.20
N LEU A 536 29.63 20.56 41.87
CA LEU A 536 28.37 19.85 41.64
C LEU A 536 28.17 18.69 42.63
N ARG A 537 26.92 18.44 42.99
CA ARG A 537 26.50 17.27 43.79
C ARG A 537 25.59 16.41 42.94
N ALA A 538 25.91 15.12 42.83
CA ALA A 538 24.93 14.18 42.31
C ALA A 538 23.75 14.09 43.28
N ILE A 539 22.55 13.91 42.73
CA ILE A 539 21.33 13.67 43.51
C ILE A 539 20.57 12.50 42.90
N ARG A 540 19.79 11.81 43.75
CA ARG A 540 18.78 10.85 43.29
C ARG A 540 17.39 11.38 43.57
N LYS A 541 16.52 11.34 42.57
CA LYS A 541 15.10 11.67 42.67
C LYS A 541 14.32 10.87 41.63
N ASP A 542 13.08 10.48 41.89
CA ASP A 542 12.27 9.71 40.93
C ASP A 542 13.02 8.50 40.34
N GLU A 543 13.82 7.81 41.17
CA GLU A 543 14.71 6.69 40.79
C GLU A 543 15.76 7.00 39.71
N ARG A 544 16.00 8.27 39.40
CA ARG A 544 17.00 8.75 38.45
C ARG A 544 18.05 9.59 39.16
N TYR A 545 19.16 9.80 38.44
CA TYR A 545 20.27 10.63 38.88
C TYR A 545 20.44 11.88 38.01
N GLY A 546 20.80 12.99 38.66
CA GLY A 546 21.14 14.28 38.05
C GLY A 546 22.15 15.04 38.92
N PHE A 547 22.41 16.31 38.61
CA PHE A 547 23.36 17.13 39.38
C PHE A 547 22.83 18.53 39.70
N ILE A 548 23.05 18.97 40.94
CA ILE A 548 22.75 20.32 41.43
C ILE A 548 24.04 21.09 41.73
N ASP A 549 23.98 22.43 41.67
CA ASP A 549 25.06 23.30 42.14
C ASP A 549 25.01 23.51 43.67
N SER A 550 25.99 24.27 44.19
CA SER A 550 26.08 24.61 45.62
C SER A 550 24.89 25.43 46.16
N ARG A 551 24.05 26.00 45.30
CA ARG A 551 22.81 26.71 45.66
C ARG A 551 21.57 25.82 45.50
N GLY A 552 21.75 24.52 45.26
CA GLY A 552 20.67 23.56 45.06
C GLY A 552 19.96 23.65 43.71
N ARG A 553 20.48 24.45 42.76
CA ARG A 553 19.85 24.59 41.43
C ARG A 553 20.28 23.43 40.54
N LEU A 554 19.32 22.84 39.83
CA LEU A 554 19.56 21.75 38.90
C LEU A 554 20.40 22.24 37.71
N ARG A 555 21.54 21.58 37.50
CA ARG A 555 22.48 21.86 36.39
C ARG A 555 22.43 20.78 35.33
N ILE A 556 22.19 19.53 35.74
CA ILE A 556 22.08 18.36 34.89
C ILE A 556 20.78 17.64 35.23
N ALA A 557 20.02 17.32 34.19
CA ALA A 557 18.74 16.65 34.31
C ALA A 557 18.83 15.37 35.14
N ASN A 558 17.79 15.15 35.92
CA ASN A 558 17.60 13.91 36.65
C ASN A 558 17.04 12.80 35.73
N ARG A 559 17.92 12.18 34.92
CA ARG A 559 17.54 11.24 33.84
C ARG A 559 18.42 10.00 33.75
N TYR A 560 19.53 9.97 34.48
CA TYR A 560 20.50 8.87 34.41
C TYR A 560 20.08 7.71 35.31
N GLU A 561 20.45 6.50 34.92
CA GLU A 561 20.17 5.28 35.72
C GLU A 561 21.13 5.16 36.90
N ASP A 562 22.36 5.66 36.74
CA ASP A 562 23.40 5.73 37.77
C ASP A 562 24.45 6.76 37.31
N VAL A 563 25.19 7.35 38.24
CA VAL A 563 26.27 8.30 37.98
C VAL A 563 27.47 8.08 38.89
N ARG A 564 28.63 8.59 38.47
CA ARG A 564 29.79 8.81 39.34
C ARG A 564 30.04 10.30 39.49
N ALA A 565 30.72 10.70 40.56
CA ALA A 565 31.07 12.10 40.78
C ALA A 565 31.92 12.66 39.63
N PHE A 566 31.80 13.97 39.39
CA PHE A 566 32.67 14.68 38.46
C PHE A 566 34.13 14.59 38.88
N SER A 567 35.02 14.35 37.92
CA SER A 567 36.46 14.41 38.12
C SER A 567 37.15 14.65 36.78
N GLY A 568 37.98 15.69 36.73
CA GLY A 568 38.60 16.17 35.51
C GLY A 568 37.54 16.60 34.48
N THR A 569 36.52 17.36 34.88
CA THR A 569 35.43 17.91 34.03
C THR A 569 34.40 16.92 33.50
N LEU A 570 34.58 15.62 33.75
CA LEU A 570 33.67 14.56 33.29
C LEU A 570 33.08 13.76 34.45
N ALA A 571 31.86 13.28 34.28
CA ALA A 571 31.22 12.31 35.15
C ALA A 571 30.80 11.09 34.33
N ALA A 572 30.98 9.89 34.89
CA ALA A 572 30.41 8.69 34.30
C ALA A 572 28.90 8.68 34.52
N ALA A 573 28.12 8.37 33.48
CA ALA A 573 26.68 8.32 33.54
C ALA A 573 26.15 7.09 32.79
N LYS A 574 25.17 6.41 33.39
CA LYS A 574 24.58 5.17 32.85
C LYS A 574 23.28 5.47 32.11
N ILE A 575 23.21 5.00 30.87
CA ILE A 575 22.10 5.17 29.94
C ILE A 575 21.79 3.81 29.32
N ARG A 576 20.59 3.27 29.57
CA ARG A 576 20.12 1.95 29.06
C ARG A 576 21.06 0.80 29.40
N GLY A 577 21.52 0.75 30.63
CA GLY A 577 22.43 -0.30 31.09
C GLY A 577 23.88 -0.10 30.67
N ARG A 578 24.20 0.90 29.83
CA ARG A 578 25.56 1.16 29.33
C ARG A 578 26.10 2.48 29.87
N TRP A 579 27.37 2.49 30.20
CA TRP A 579 28.08 3.63 30.73
C TRP A 579 28.74 4.45 29.62
N GLY A 580 28.61 5.77 29.74
CA GLY A 580 29.34 6.78 28.99
C GLY A 580 29.80 7.89 29.92
N PHE A 581 30.23 9.01 29.35
CA PHE A 581 30.71 10.15 30.13
C PHE A 581 30.06 11.44 29.67
N ILE A 582 29.66 12.27 30.63
CA ILE A 582 29.02 13.57 30.42
C ILE A 582 29.89 14.69 30.98
N ASN A 583 29.77 15.88 30.42
CA ASN A 583 30.43 17.08 30.92
C ASN A 583 29.49 17.95 31.79
N HIS A 584 30.01 19.07 32.30
CA HIS A 584 29.27 20.03 33.13
C HIS A 584 28.06 20.69 32.44
N GLU A 585 27.99 20.65 31.11
CA GLU A 585 26.85 21.15 30.32
C GLU A 585 25.82 20.07 29.96
N ASP A 586 25.91 18.88 30.56
CA ASP A 586 25.02 17.74 30.28
C ASP A 586 25.18 17.17 28.86
N ARG A 587 26.34 17.40 28.23
CA ARG A 587 26.68 16.85 26.92
C ARG A 587 27.39 15.51 27.07
N ILE A 588 27.00 14.53 26.27
CA ILE A 588 27.66 13.22 26.19
C ILE A 588 29.02 13.41 25.51
N ALA A 589 30.09 13.44 26.31
CA ALA A 589 31.46 13.56 25.86
C ALA A 589 31.99 12.23 25.30
N ILE A 590 31.61 11.11 25.94
CA ILE A 590 31.88 9.75 25.45
C ILE A 590 30.58 8.96 25.42
N GLN A 591 30.25 8.40 24.26
CA GLN A 591 28.99 7.68 24.04
C GLN A 591 28.82 6.49 25.02
N PRO A 592 27.58 6.21 25.47
CA PRO A 592 27.30 5.14 26.42
C PRO A 592 27.40 3.76 25.78
N VAL A 593 28.63 3.26 25.65
CA VAL A 593 28.93 1.99 24.99
C VAL A 593 29.66 1.02 25.90
N TYR A 594 29.90 1.31 27.17
CA TYR A 594 30.62 0.43 28.08
C TYR A 594 29.69 -0.35 29.01
N ASP A 595 30.05 -1.58 29.34
CA ASP A 595 29.35 -2.43 30.31
C ASP A 595 29.60 -1.95 31.75
N GLU A 596 30.85 -1.56 32.04
CA GLU A 596 31.30 -1.07 33.35
C GLU A 596 32.33 0.06 33.15
N VAL A 597 32.38 1.00 34.08
CA VAL A 597 33.41 2.05 34.15
C VAL A 597 33.84 2.31 35.59
N SER A 598 35.11 2.64 35.79
CA SER A 598 35.59 3.18 37.07
C SER A 598 35.34 4.69 37.17
N ALA A 599 35.40 5.24 38.38
CA ALA A 599 35.57 6.69 38.53
C ALA A 599 36.93 7.12 37.95
N PHE A 600 37.04 8.37 37.52
CA PHE A 600 38.34 8.94 37.17
C PHE A 600 39.25 9.00 38.40
N ARG A 601 40.48 8.52 38.23
CA ARG A 601 41.58 8.67 39.21
C ARG A 601 42.84 9.04 38.43
N ASP A 602 43.58 10.03 38.90
CA ASP A 602 44.81 10.53 38.27
C ASP A 602 44.69 10.94 36.78
N GLY A 603 43.48 11.28 36.34
CA GLY A 603 43.16 11.75 34.99
C GLY A 603 42.68 10.69 34.00
N PHE A 604 42.43 9.45 34.44
CA PHE A 604 41.94 8.37 33.58
C PHE A 604 40.92 7.46 34.27
N ALA A 605 40.12 6.75 33.48
CA ALA A 605 39.14 5.77 33.94
C ALA A 605 39.27 4.46 33.15
N LEU A 606 39.14 3.33 33.85
CA LEU A 606 39.04 2.01 33.25
C LEU A 606 37.63 1.83 32.69
N VAL A 607 37.55 1.33 31.47
CA VAL A 607 36.28 1.03 30.80
C VAL A 607 36.28 -0.43 30.36
N LYS A 608 35.12 -1.09 30.45
CA LYS A 608 34.96 -2.49 30.06
C LYS A 608 33.84 -2.62 29.03
N GLN A 609 34.08 -3.40 27.97
CA GLN A 609 33.09 -3.72 26.96
C GLN A 609 33.29 -5.16 26.49
N LYS A 610 32.23 -5.98 26.51
CA LYS A 610 32.28 -7.39 26.06
C LYS A 610 33.43 -8.19 26.71
N ASN A 611 33.61 -8.04 28.03
CA ASN A 611 34.68 -8.65 28.84
C ASN A 611 36.12 -8.18 28.55
N LEU A 612 36.32 -7.19 27.68
CA LEU A 612 37.62 -6.60 27.42
C LEU A 612 37.71 -5.22 28.07
N PHE A 613 38.92 -4.78 28.37
CA PHE A 613 39.25 -3.55 29.07
C PHE A 613 39.96 -2.55 28.15
N GLY A 614 39.74 -1.27 28.43
CA GLY A 614 40.46 -0.13 27.86
C GLY A 614 40.59 1.01 28.87
N ILE A 615 41.21 2.11 28.47
CA ILE A 615 41.38 3.32 29.30
C ILE A 615 40.92 4.54 28.52
N VAL A 616 40.13 5.40 29.16
CA VAL A 616 39.78 6.74 28.68
C VAL A 616 40.40 7.81 29.58
N ASP A 617 40.78 8.95 29.01
CA ASP A 617 41.21 10.13 29.76
C ASP A 617 40.10 11.18 29.90
N THR A 618 40.38 12.19 30.71
CA THR A 618 39.48 13.33 30.96
C THR A 618 39.30 14.25 29.75
N SER A 619 40.15 14.15 28.73
CA SER A 619 39.99 14.83 27.44
C SER A 619 39.05 14.09 26.48
N SER A 620 38.37 13.05 26.97
CA SER A 620 37.49 12.16 26.19
C SER A 620 38.21 11.30 25.16
N LYS A 621 39.53 11.13 25.29
CA LYS A 621 40.34 10.30 24.39
C LYS A 621 40.48 8.89 24.96
N LEU A 622 40.31 7.89 24.10
CA LEU A 622 40.62 6.51 24.41
C LEU A 622 42.15 6.33 24.37
N LEU A 623 42.81 6.32 25.53
CA LEU A 623 44.25 6.10 25.65
C LEU A 623 44.62 4.67 25.26
N LEU A 624 43.87 3.69 25.77
CA LEU A 624 44.03 2.28 25.42
C LEU A 624 42.70 1.75 24.87
N PRO A 625 42.67 1.18 23.65
CA PRO A 625 41.45 0.65 23.07
C PRO A 625 40.92 -0.55 23.86
N VAL A 626 39.61 -0.79 23.79
CA VAL A 626 38.97 -1.90 24.48
C VAL A 626 39.26 -3.23 23.77
N ARG A 627 40.42 -3.82 24.07
CA ARG A 627 40.91 -5.06 23.46
C ARG A 627 41.78 -5.93 24.37
N TYR A 628 41.92 -5.54 25.63
CA TYR A 628 42.80 -6.19 26.59
C TYR A 628 41.99 -7.06 27.54
N ASP A 629 42.49 -8.24 27.88
CA ASP A 629 41.84 -9.15 28.82
C ASP A 629 41.86 -8.59 30.25
N SER A 630 42.89 -7.80 30.58
CA SER A 630 43.04 -7.09 31.85
C SER A 630 43.97 -5.90 31.69
N ILE A 631 43.78 -4.88 32.52
CA ILE A 631 44.65 -3.72 32.62
C ILE A 631 44.91 -3.43 34.10
N ILE A 632 46.19 -3.35 34.47
CA ILE A 632 46.64 -2.99 35.81
C ILE A 632 47.34 -1.63 35.74
N THR A 633 46.84 -0.68 36.52
CA THR A 633 47.44 0.65 36.69
C THR A 633 48.62 0.58 37.65
N LEU A 634 49.79 1.07 37.23
CA LEU A 634 51.01 1.14 38.02
C LEU A 634 51.30 2.57 38.53
N PRO A 635 52.13 2.72 39.58
CA PRO A 635 52.72 4.01 39.95
C PRO A 635 53.41 4.70 38.77
N GLY A 636 53.34 6.03 38.70
CA GLY A 636 53.90 6.79 37.57
C GLY A 636 53.06 6.78 36.29
N LYS A 637 51.76 6.42 36.39
CA LYS A 637 50.78 6.41 35.29
C LYS A 637 51.13 5.46 34.15
N ARG A 638 51.84 4.35 34.40
CA ARG A 638 52.05 3.28 33.40
C ARG A 638 50.99 2.18 33.54
N PHE A 639 50.80 1.40 32.49
CA PHE A 639 49.76 0.37 32.44
C PHE A 639 50.35 -0.98 32.03
N GLN A 640 50.15 -2.01 32.85
CA GLN A 640 50.35 -3.39 32.39
C GLN A 640 49.08 -3.85 31.70
N VAL A 641 49.24 -4.40 30.50
CA VAL A 641 48.12 -4.86 29.68
C VAL A 641 48.27 -6.34 29.42
N LEU A 642 47.19 -7.10 29.62
CA LEU A 642 47.11 -8.53 29.30
C LEU A 642 46.34 -8.69 27.98
N GLN A 643 46.91 -9.42 27.03
CA GLN A 643 46.24 -9.74 25.77
C GLN A 643 46.61 -11.15 25.32
N ASN A 644 45.60 -11.98 25.04
CA ASN A 644 45.75 -13.39 24.66
C ASN A 644 46.62 -14.17 25.67
N GLY A 645 46.46 -13.87 26.96
CA GLY A 645 47.22 -14.50 28.04
C GLY A 645 48.65 -13.97 28.23
N LEU A 646 49.09 -12.98 27.45
CA LEU A 646 50.45 -12.42 27.51
C LEU A 646 50.46 -10.96 27.96
N TRP A 647 51.44 -10.60 28.75
CA TRP A 647 51.63 -9.27 29.31
C TRP A 647 52.49 -8.38 28.44
N GLY A 648 52.10 -7.10 28.38
CA GLY A 648 52.83 -5.98 27.80
C GLY A 648 52.73 -4.73 28.67
N LEU A 649 53.48 -3.68 28.32
CA LEU A 649 53.56 -2.44 29.07
C LEU A 649 53.25 -1.23 28.18
N ALA A 650 52.42 -0.32 28.65
CA ALA A 650 52.11 0.94 28.00
C ALA A 650 52.46 2.13 28.90
N ASP A 651 52.81 3.27 28.28
CA ASP A 651 53.04 4.53 28.98
C ASP A 651 51.74 5.26 29.33
N ALA A 652 51.88 6.42 29.99
CA ALA A 652 50.76 7.27 30.40
C ALA A 652 49.92 7.84 29.25
N ALA A 653 50.49 7.91 28.04
CA ALA A 653 49.78 8.34 26.83
C ALA A 653 49.07 7.17 26.12
N GLY A 654 49.17 5.95 26.66
CA GLY A 654 48.64 4.73 26.05
C GLY A 654 49.51 4.19 24.91
N LYS A 655 50.74 4.71 24.73
CA LYS A 655 51.68 4.16 23.75
C LYS A 655 52.29 2.89 24.31
N MET A 656 52.28 1.83 23.49
CA MET A 656 52.93 0.57 23.85
C MET A 656 54.45 0.77 23.95
N ILE A 657 54.99 0.55 25.15
CA ILE A 657 56.43 0.46 25.42
C ILE A 657 56.89 -0.96 25.06
N ILE A 658 56.14 -1.96 25.53
CA ILE A 658 56.40 -3.38 25.30
C ILE A 658 55.10 -4.03 24.83
N ASN A 659 55.09 -4.57 23.61
CA ASN A 659 53.92 -5.29 23.10
C ASN A 659 53.64 -6.56 23.93
N PRO A 660 52.37 -7.00 24.07
CA PRO A 660 52.03 -8.21 24.81
C PRO A 660 52.65 -9.45 24.17
N LYS A 661 53.71 -9.99 24.78
CA LYS A 661 54.44 -11.17 24.28
C LYS A 661 55.15 -11.98 25.37
N PHE A 662 54.91 -11.63 26.63
CA PHE A 662 55.61 -12.21 27.78
C PHE A 662 54.61 -12.87 28.71
N ASP A 663 55.00 -13.97 29.33
CA ASP A 663 54.16 -14.69 30.29
C ASP A 663 54.04 -13.89 31.60
N ARG A 664 55.07 -13.10 31.94
CA ARG A 664 55.07 -12.12 33.02
C ARG A 664 55.95 -10.92 32.66
N ILE A 665 55.56 -9.75 33.15
CA ILE A 665 56.39 -8.54 33.17
C ILE A 665 56.41 -7.95 34.57
N THR A 666 57.52 -7.33 34.96
CA THR A 666 57.63 -6.59 36.21
C THR A 666 58.36 -5.29 35.95
N ASP A 667 57.62 -4.19 36.02
CA ASP A 667 58.19 -2.84 35.93
C ASP A 667 58.86 -2.50 37.25
N LEU A 668 60.18 -2.30 37.22
CA LEU A 668 60.98 -2.01 38.41
C LEU A 668 60.94 -0.53 38.82
N ASN A 669 60.25 0.32 38.04
CA ASN A 669 60.16 1.76 38.23
C ASN A 669 61.52 2.50 38.25
N ASN A 670 62.57 1.88 37.69
CA ASN A 670 63.93 2.43 37.58
C ASN A 670 64.40 2.58 36.12
N GLY A 671 63.46 2.50 35.16
CA GLY A 671 63.77 2.52 33.72
C GLY A 671 63.95 1.14 33.08
N TYR A 672 63.83 0.06 33.87
CA TYR A 672 63.95 -1.31 33.39
C TYR A 672 62.76 -2.19 33.76
N VAL A 673 62.51 -3.21 32.93
CA VAL A 673 61.40 -4.14 33.06
C VAL A 673 61.94 -5.55 32.96
N ILE A 674 61.69 -6.36 34.00
CA ILE A 674 61.98 -7.80 33.96
C ILE A 674 60.88 -8.46 33.14
N ILE A 675 61.30 -9.31 32.19
CA ILE A 675 60.40 -10.07 31.31
C ILE A 675 60.61 -11.57 31.51
N GLN A 676 59.53 -12.35 31.39
CA GLN A 676 59.56 -13.81 31.42
C GLN A 676 58.81 -14.39 30.21
N ARG A 677 59.39 -15.36 29.52
CA ARG A 677 58.76 -16.14 28.43
C ARG A 677 59.32 -17.55 28.45
N GLU A 678 58.44 -18.55 28.39
CA GLU A 678 58.83 -19.97 28.32
C GLU A 678 59.80 -20.37 29.45
N GLY A 679 59.58 -19.82 30.64
CA GLY A 679 60.42 -20.05 31.81
C GLY A 679 61.76 -19.29 31.83
N LYS A 680 62.11 -18.54 30.78
CA LYS A 680 63.35 -17.74 30.69
C LYS A 680 63.12 -16.26 30.97
N PHE A 681 64.04 -15.68 31.73
CA PHE A 681 64.05 -14.30 32.17
C PHE A 681 65.04 -13.45 31.38
N GLY A 682 64.69 -12.18 31.17
CA GLY A 682 65.53 -11.15 30.58
C GLY A 682 65.16 -9.77 31.12
N LEU A 683 65.91 -8.75 30.68
CA LEU A 683 65.69 -7.35 31.05
C LEU A 683 65.55 -6.50 29.79
N LEU A 684 64.50 -5.69 29.76
CA LEU A 684 64.31 -4.65 28.74
C LEU A 684 64.43 -3.27 29.41
N ASN A 685 64.92 -2.28 28.67
CA ASN A 685 64.73 -0.88 29.05
C ASN A 685 63.35 -0.37 28.58
N LEU A 686 62.95 0.84 28.98
CA LEU A 686 61.69 1.47 28.54
C LEU A 686 61.63 1.84 27.04
N HIS A 687 62.72 1.64 26.29
CA HIS A 687 62.68 1.70 24.82
C HIS A 687 62.40 0.34 24.18
N GLY A 688 62.16 -0.71 24.99
CA GLY A 688 61.93 -2.08 24.53
C GLY A 688 63.21 -2.79 24.07
N VAL A 689 64.39 -2.20 24.31
CA VAL A 689 65.68 -2.78 23.95
C VAL A 689 66.10 -3.77 25.02
N SER A 690 66.50 -4.98 24.61
CA SER A 690 67.02 -5.99 25.52
C SER A 690 68.41 -5.57 26.02
N THR A 691 68.51 -5.39 27.34
CA THR A 691 69.77 -5.09 28.04
C THR A 691 70.35 -6.33 28.70
N ILE A 692 69.49 -7.28 29.12
CA ILE A 692 69.88 -8.64 29.50
C ILE A 692 69.09 -9.61 28.61
N PRO A 693 69.78 -10.50 27.85
CA PRO A 693 69.12 -11.42 26.94
C PRO A 693 68.22 -12.40 27.69
N GLN A 694 67.12 -12.80 27.06
CA GLN A 694 66.15 -13.75 27.61
C GLN A 694 66.67 -15.20 27.53
N ILE A 695 67.65 -15.55 28.37
CA ILE A 695 68.28 -16.88 28.39
C ILE A 695 68.44 -17.46 29.80
N TYR A 696 68.09 -16.69 30.84
CA TYR A 696 68.33 -17.05 32.24
C TYR A 696 67.13 -17.74 32.86
N ASP A 697 67.35 -18.68 33.79
CA ASP A 697 66.30 -19.41 34.52
C ASP A 697 65.70 -18.59 35.69
N GLY A 698 66.31 -17.47 36.04
CA GLY A 698 65.83 -16.51 37.03
C GLY A 698 66.54 -15.18 36.89
N LEU A 699 65.87 -14.08 37.22
CA LEU A 699 66.46 -12.74 37.25
C LEU A 699 65.90 -11.96 38.44
N ILE A 700 66.79 -11.48 39.30
CA ILE A 700 66.45 -10.71 40.51
C ILE A 700 67.08 -9.32 40.39
N TYR A 701 66.33 -8.28 40.71
CA TYR A 701 66.86 -6.94 40.87
C TYR A 701 67.16 -6.68 42.35
N ASP A 702 68.44 -6.47 42.67
CA ASP A 702 68.87 -6.04 44.01
C ASP A 702 68.66 -4.53 44.15
N THR A 703 67.62 -4.16 44.90
CA THR A 703 67.23 -2.78 45.13
C THR A 703 68.24 -1.98 45.95
N HIS A 704 69.15 -2.61 46.70
CA HIS A 704 70.10 -1.91 47.58
C HIS A 704 71.35 -1.41 46.82
N HIS A 705 71.83 -2.21 45.86
CA HIS A 705 73.04 -1.90 45.09
C HIS A 705 72.76 -1.59 43.60
N GLY A 706 71.51 -1.76 43.15
CA GLY A 706 71.12 -1.52 41.76
C GLY A 706 71.62 -2.58 40.77
N HIS A 707 71.97 -3.76 41.26
CA HIS A 707 72.51 -4.86 40.44
C HIS A 707 71.42 -5.85 39.99
N TYR A 708 71.69 -6.57 38.90
CA TYR A 708 70.82 -7.63 38.39
C TYR A 708 71.52 -8.98 38.54
N ILE A 709 70.91 -9.87 39.32
CA ILE A 709 71.46 -11.20 39.61
C ILE A 709 70.71 -12.20 38.74
N ALA A 710 71.43 -12.82 37.79
CA ALA A 710 70.87 -13.77 36.84
C ALA A 710 71.23 -15.21 37.22
N LEU A 711 70.24 -16.09 37.28
CA LEU A 711 70.41 -17.53 37.50
C LEU A 711 70.45 -18.25 36.15
N LYS A 712 71.49 -19.03 35.89
CA LYS A 712 71.54 -20.01 34.78
C LYS A 712 71.71 -21.40 35.38
N LYS A 713 70.72 -22.27 35.24
CA LYS A 713 70.79 -23.64 35.74
C LYS A 713 71.86 -24.42 34.97
N ALA A 714 72.60 -25.27 35.67
CA ALA A 714 73.55 -26.19 35.07
C ALA A 714 72.80 -27.18 34.15
N VAL A 715 73.41 -27.50 32.99
CA VAL A 715 72.94 -28.53 32.06
C VAL A 715 73.93 -29.69 32.13
N TRP A 716 73.44 -30.92 32.08
CA TRP A 716 74.31 -32.11 32.02
C TRP A 716 75.10 -32.13 30.70
N GLU A 717 76.43 -32.23 30.77
CA GLU A 717 77.28 -32.47 29.60
C GLU A 717 77.47 -33.98 29.38
N VAL A 718 77.21 -34.46 28.16
CA VAL A 718 77.55 -35.84 27.76
C VAL A 718 78.98 -35.82 27.22
N MET A 719 79.92 -36.28 28.04
CA MET A 719 81.29 -36.52 27.57
C MET A 719 81.34 -37.85 26.80
N LYS A 720 81.81 -37.81 25.55
CA LYS A 720 82.23 -39.01 24.81
C LYS A 720 83.73 -39.16 24.98
N PHE A 721 84.16 -40.28 25.55
CA PHE A 721 85.57 -40.63 25.73
C PHE A 721 86.22 -41.06 24.42
#